data_AF-A0A521BZK1-F1
#
_entry.id   AF-A0A521BZK1-F1
#
_cell.length_a   1.000
_cell.length_b   1.000
_cell.length_c   1.000
_cell.angle_alpha   90.00
_cell.angle_beta   90.00
_cell.angle_gamma   90.00
#
_symmetry.space_group_name_H-M   'P 1'
#
loop_
_entity.id
_entity.type
_entity.pdbx_description
1 polymer ?
#
loop_
_entity_poly.entity_id
_entity_poly.type
_entity_poly.pdbx_seq_one_letter_code
_entity_poly.pdbx_strand_id
1 'polypeptide(L)'
;MKTKEELKKYFENGDIPVQEEFWEWQESYWHKDEKIPADKLDYDLSQKADANASNLSPQNTQLWKDKIETQTTIQAPQLNGNVLTVFYTGENGVQQSKSVDLSSLVTRDINIENAVYDASQNIITIIQNDGSAFHINLSEFSIIPATNSDGSVTLSQEGQEKVTLKKVAVTGSYNDLSDKPSFSGNDNLQNVIDRNNGTTKPIIFQPGEGRAGEINFSPTTYSLWFGNMNTDHTGTYGIGIGYNTLPKLTTGLSDIAIGGFAGANLTTGDWNTLVGVNSGSLLTTGSYNVMIGTEAGKNSTSALSCTYVGDESGVKNIDGKYNTALGVGAGYWLTHGVQNTFLGAYAGQTHGKVTTSGAWGSNTFIGYNAASTTHAMGVWGDNNVVIGCNAPLGGSTFNKLVIESNPVARRHDFVTPLIGGDFAARTLDFDAVVSARRTPLADNTYTKVAVLNAGNVFGYKNLSDFTDFVPLTGTSGTPVTGNIQFTNEDSTERLLYRINEPDRVKSALGLFSESVMMFSGDLDGTNVASVDVSKENGVFAFGHGSHLMLNDAGASLRQTNGGTVKGIFVSSNPDEPVFIEHETINSRGLSSKTYFGDNAQENDYIQKQYADKQHSYSTKEELTGGKWINGKPVYKKTLYLDQIPRTGEIDLKTEFPDLETIISNEMFTEWYDLKTAFAGNQWRTKAYITIEREMAIIELLNVPDYDYSRINSFTLTLEYTKK
;
A
#
# COMPACT_ATOMS: atom_id res chain seq x y z
N MET A 1 25.90 24.18 -48.02
CA MET A 1 25.56 22.84 -48.56
C MET A 1 26.85 22.06 -48.76
N LYS A 2 27.08 21.03 -47.94
CA LYS A 2 28.24 20.13 -48.09
C LYS A 2 28.02 19.21 -49.29
N THR A 3 29.06 18.94 -50.06
CA THR A 3 28.95 18.11 -51.25
C THR A 3 28.86 16.63 -50.88
N LYS A 4 28.37 15.79 -51.81
CA LYS A 4 28.33 14.33 -51.66
C LYS A 4 29.70 13.72 -51.30
N GLU A 5 30.78 14.32 -51.80
CA GLU A 5 32.15 13.88 -51.54
C GLU A 5 32.63 14.25 -50.13
N GLU A 6 32.11 15.34 -49.56
CA GLU A 6 32.40 15.77 -48.18
C GLU A 6 31.63 14.93 -47.16
N LEU A 7 30.37 14.59 -47.41
CA LEU A 7 29.58 13.68 -46.55
C LEU A 7 30.12 12.25 -46.58
N LYS A 8 30.63 11.79 -47.73
CA LYS A 8 31.26 10.46 -47.84
C LYS A 8 32.50 10.35 -46.94
N LYS A 9 33.28 11.43 -46.81
CA LYS A 9 34.44 11.47 -45.92
C LYS A 9 34.08 11.33 -44.44
N TYR A 10 32.87 11.72 -44.02
CA TYR A 10 32.44 11.57 -42.63
C TYR A 10 32.28 10.08 -42.27
N PHE A 11 31.68 9.31 -43.16
CA PHE A 11 31.57 7.86 -42.98
C PHE A 11 32.93 7.14 -43.06
N GLU A 12 33.86 7.64 -43.86
CA GLU A 12 35.22 7.10 -43.96
C GLU A 12 36.08 7.44 -42.72
N ASN A 13 35.82 8.56 -42.05
CA ASN A 13 36.55 9.01 -40.86
C ASN A 13 35.88 8.63 -39.52
N GLY A 14 34.67 8.06 -39.55
CA GLY A 14 33.92 7.66 -38.36
C GLY A 14 33.13 8.79 -37.67
N ASP A 15 32.98 9.93 -38.35
CA ASP A 15 32.17 11.06 -37.89
C ASP A 15 30.69 10.85 -38.23
N ILE A 16 29.79 11.27 -37.34
CA ILE A 16 28.34 11.13 -37.52
C ILE A 16 27.76 12.47 -38.01
N PRO A 17 27.27 12.58 -39.27
CA PRO A 17 26.63 13.80 -39.75
C PRO A 17 25.33 14.09 -38.99
N VAL A 18 25.04 15.37 -38.76
CA VAL A 18 23.81 15.80 -38.08
C VAL A 18 22.61 15.77 -39.02
N GLN A 19 21.43 15.60 -38.46
CA GLN A 19 20.18 15.38 -39.20
C GLN A 19 19.97 16.48 -40.26
N GLU A 20 20.19 17.76 -39.94
CA GLU A 20 20.02 18.87 -40.89
C GLU A 20 20.87 18.74 -42.16
N GLU A 21 22.08 18.19 -42.08
CA GLU A 21 22.98 18.01 -43.23
C GLU A 21 22.45 16.95 -44.21
N PHE A 22 21.61 16.02 -43.75
CA PHE A 22 20.98 15.00 -44.58
C PHE A 22 19.70 15.53 -45.25
N TRP A 23 18.90 16.34 -44.53
CA TRP A 23 17.69 16.96 -45.10
C TRP A 23 18.03 17.96 -46.21
N GLU A 24 19.09 18.76 -46.07
CA GLU A 24 19.51 19.70 -47.13
C GLU A 24 19.94 19.00 -48.43
N TRP A 25 20.60 17.84 -48.33
CA TRP A 25 20.98 17.03 -49.50
C TRP A 25 19.77 16.33 -50.14
N GLN A 26 18.81 15.88 -49.32
CA GLN A 26 17.61 15.20 -49.81
C GLN A 26 16.62 16.18 -50.47
N GLU A 27 16.49 17.39 -49.95
CA GLU A 27 15.68 18.48 -50.54
C GLU A 27 16.26 18.97 -51.88
N SER A 28 17.58 18.97 -52.08
CA SER A 28 18.20 19.36 -53.37
C SER A 28 17.92 18.39 -54.53
N TYR A 29 17.36 17.21 -54.26
CA TYR A 29 16.98 16.21 -55.27
C TYR A 29 15.48 16.18 -55.57
N TRP A 30 14.68 16.98 -54.86
CA TRP A 30 13.23 17.10 -55.08
C TRP A 30 12.85 18.41 -55.79
N HIS A 31 13.31 18.59 -57.03
CA HIS A 31 12.66 19.52 -57.95
C HIS A 31 11.48 18.83 -58.63
N LYS A 32 10.35 18.68 -57.92
CA LYS A 32 9.13 18.15 -58.55
C LYS A 32 8.29 19.20 -59.27
N ASP A 33 8.55 20.50 -59.09
CA ASP A 33 7.73 21.56 -59.70
C ASP A 33 8.51 22.78 -60.27
N GLU A 34 9.84 22.75 -60.36
CA GLU A 34 10.59 23.84 -61.01
C GLU A 34 10.79 23.60 -62.52
N LYS A 35 10.18 24.45 -63.35
CA LYS A 35 10.48 24.52 -64.78
C LYS A 35 11.89 25.08 -64.98
N ILE A 36 12.72 24.36 -65.74
CA ILE A 36 14.04 24.85 -66.17
C ILE A 36 13.85 26.14 -66.97
N PRO A 37 14.52 27.26 -66.59
CA PRO A 37 14.45 28.51 -67.33
C PRO A 37 15.03 28.33 -68.74
N ALA A 38 14.23 28.64 -69.77
CA ALA A 38 14.60 28.44 -71.18
C ALA A 38 15.83 29.27 -71.62
N ASP A 39 16.17 30.30 -70.86
CA ASP A 39 17.33 31.17 -71.01
C ASP A 39 18.67 30.51 -70.64
N LYS A 40 18.66 29.28 -70.09
CA LYS A 40 19.87 28.48 -69.81
C LYS A 40 20.09 27.30 -70.76
N LEU A 41 19.27 27.17 -71.80
CA LEU A 41 19.46 26.21 -72.88
C LEU A 41 20.14 26.89 -74.07
N ASP A 42 21.46 26.67 -74.23
CA ASP A 42 22.22 27.11 -75.40
C ASP A 42 22.02 26.12 -76.56
N TYR A 43 20.76 25.91 -76.96
CA TYR A 43 20.39 25.03 -78.07
C TYR A 43 19.07 25.49 -78.72
N ASP A 44 19.13 25.79 -80.01
CA ASP A 44 17.97 26.21 -80.81
C ASP A 44 17.11 25.00 -81.20
N LEU A 45 16.04 24.78 -80.44
CA LEU A 45 15.07 23.70 -80.65
C LEU A 45 14.13 23.95 -81.85
N SER A 46 14.33 25.01 -82.64
CA SER A 46 13.60 25.25 -83.89
C SER A 46 14.29 24.62 -85.12
N GLN A 47 15.53 24.14 -85.00
CA GLN A 47 16.17 23.37 -86.06
C GLN A 47 15.75 21.89 -86.00
N LYS A 48 14.65 21.58 -86.68
CA LYS A 48 14.40 20.20 -87.11
C LYS A 48 15.54 19.80 -88.04
N ALA A 49 16.16 18.65 -87.77
CA ALA A 49 17.04 17.98 -88.71
C ALA A 49 16.23 17.45 -89.91
N ASP A 50 15.71 18.35 -90.74
CA ASP A 50 15.27 18.03 -92.09
C ASP A 50 16.52 17.95 -92.95
N ALA A 51 16.93 16.73 -93.28
CA ALA A 51 17.98 16.46 -94.24
C ALA A 51 17.49 16.83 -95.66
N ASN A 52 17.48 18.12 -95.96
CA ASN A 52 17.26 18.61 -97.33
C ASN A 52 18.53 18.48 -98.16
N ALA A 53 18.38 17.86 -99.33
CA ALA A 53 19.41 17.45 -100.29
C ALA A 53 20.15 18.59 -101.01
N SER A 54 20.28 19.78 -100.40
CA SER A 54 20.90 20.96 -101.00
C SER A 54 22.35 21.22 -100.57
N ASN A 55 22.93 20.39 -99.69
CA ASN A 55 24.31 20.54 -99.19
C ASN A 55 25.31 19.44 -99.63
N LEU A 56 25.05 18.75 -100.74
CA LEU A 56 25.98 17.73 -101.28
C LEU A 56 26.94 18.36 -102.31
N SER A 57 28.24 18.36 -102.00
CA SER A 57 29.29 18.77 -102.94
C SER A 57 29.41 17.76 -104.11
N PRO A 58 29.84 18.19 -105.31
CA PRO A 58 29.96 17.31 -106.48
C PRO A 58 30.83 16.06 -106.24
N GLN A 59 31.78 16.11 -105.30
CA GLN A 59 32.62 14.97 -104.92
C GLN A 59 31.88 13.92 -104.08
N ASN A 60 30.89 14.32 -103.27
CA ASN A 60 30.05 13.37 -102.52
C ASN A 60 28.97 12.73 -103.39
N THR A 61 28.51 13.41 -104.45
CA THR A 61 27.62 12.83 -105.46
C THR A 61 28.31 11.72 -106.26
N GLN A 62 29.63 11.81 -106.48
CA GLN A 62 30.40 10.77 -107.15
C GLN A 62 30.69 9.57 -106.23
N LEU A 63 30.98 9.81 -104.95
CA LEU A 63 31.12 8.76 -103.93
C LEU A 63 29.79 8.01 -103.63
N TRP A 64 28.64 8.65 -103.89
CA TRP A 64 27.33 8.00 -103.84
C TRP A 64 26.97 7.26 -105.13
N LYS A 65 27.48 7.67 -106.29
CA LYS A 65 27.36 6.89 -107.54
C LYS A 65 28.16 5.58 -107.49
N ASP A 66 29.30 5.56 -106.81
CA ASP A 66 30.10 4.35 -106.60
C ASP A 66 29.51 3.40 -105.53
N LYS A 67 28.42 3.78 -104.86
CA LYS A 67 27.71 2.97 -103.85
C LYS A 67 26.29 2.57 -104.23
N ILE A 68 25.84 2.91 -105.44
CA ILE A 68 24.56 2.47 -105.98
C ILE A 68 24.86 1.37 -107.00
N GLU A 69 25.01 0.15 -106.51
CA GLU A 69 25.04 -1.06 -107.36
C GLU A 69 23.60 -1.41 -107.77
N THR A 70 23.17 -0.93 -108.94
CA THR A 70 21.98 -1.47 -109.60
C THR A 70 22.35 -2.78 -110.30
N GLN A 71 21.99 -3.90 -109.68
CA GLN A 71 22.34 -5.25 -110.13
C GLN A 71 21.61 -5.63 -111.42
N THR A 72 22.35 -6.15 -112.40
CA THR A 72 21.77 -6.72 -113.62
C THR A 72 21.91 -8.25 -113.61
N THR A 73 20.74 -8.89 -113.49
CA THR A 73 20.43 -10.32 -113.65
C THR A 73 21.13 -11.34 -112.74
N ILE A 74 20.31 -12.02 -111.92
CA ILE A 74 20.68 -13.25 -111.21
C ILE A 74 21.02 -14.33 -112.24
N GLN A 75 22.15 -15.01 -112.07
CA GLN A 75 22.55 -16.13 -112.90
C GLN A 75 22.79 -17.38 -112.04
N ALA A 76 22.16 -18.49 -112.41
CA ALA A 76 22.43 -19.85 -111.92
C ALA A 76 22.58 -19.97 -110.38
N PRO A 77 21.53 -19.74 -109.58
CA PRO A 77 21.58 -19.97 -108.14
C PRO A 77 21.89 -21.45 -107.84
N GLN A 78 22.69 -21.68 -106.81
CA GLN A 78 23.09 -23.02 -106.36
C GLN A 78 22.66 -23.22 -104.91
N LEU A 79 22.01 -24.36 -104.64
CA LEU A 79 21.66 -24.79 -103.29
C LEU A 79 22.58 -25.94 -102.89
N ASN A 80 23.38 -25.74 -101.84
CA ASN A 80 24.29 -26.77 -101.31
C ASN A 80 23.97 -27.01 -99.82
N GLY A 81 23.22 -28.08 -99.55
CA GLY A 81 22.60 -28.30 -98.25
C GLY A 81 21.64 -27.16 -97.91
N ASN A 82 21.87 -26.49 -96.78
CA ASN A 82 21.03 -25.38 -96.31
C ASN A 82 21.46 -24.01 -96.85
N VAL A 83 22.53 -23.91 -97.64
CA VAL A 83 23.05 -22.60 -98.10
C VAL A 83 22.68 -22.35 -99.55
N LEU A 84 21.88 -21.31 -99.78
CA LEU A 84 21.55 -20.80 -101.11
C LEU A 84 22.58 -19.76 -101.53
N THR A 85 23.33 -20.03 -102.60
CA THR A 85 24.29 -19.09 -103.18
C THR A 85 23.74 -18.54 -104.49
N VAL A 86 23.59 -17.23 -104.57
CA VAL A 86 23.12 -16.52 -105.76
C VAL A 86 24.29 -15.80 -106.40
N PHE A 87 24.52 -16.03 -107.69
CA PHE A 87 25.55 -15.33 -108.46
C PHE A 87 24.91 -14.19 -109.26
N TYR A 88 25.59 -13.05 -109.33
CA TYR A 88 25.15 -11.88 -110.10
C TYR A 88 26.37 -11.19 -110.71
N THR A 89 26.15 -10.44 -111.79
CA THR A 89 27.20 -9.65 -112.44
C THR A 89 27.00 -8.19 -112.07
N GLY A 90 28.02 -7.54 -111.52
CA GLY A 90 27.98 -6.08 -111.34
C GLY A 90 28.10 -5.36 -112.68
N GLU A 91 27.68 -4.08 -112.76
CA GLU A 91 27.84 -3.25 -113.98
C GLU A 91 29.31 -3.13 -114.46
N ASN A 92 30.27 -3.45 -113.61
CA ASN A 92 31.70 -3.57 -113.92
C ASN A 92 32.10 -4.88 -114.61
N GLY A 93 31.14 -5.76 -114.94
CA GLY A 93 31.38 -7.05 -115.62
C GLY A 93 32.01 -8.12 -114.74
N VAL A 94 32.15 -7.87 -113.43
CA VAL A 94 32.75 -8.81 -112.48
C VAL A 94 31.65 -9.67 -111.87
N GLN A 95 31.82 -10.99 -111.94
CA GLN A 95 30.91 -11.95 -111.34
C GLN A 95 31.11 -11.97 -109.82
N GLN A 96 30.03 -11.78 -109.07
CA GLN A 96 30.02 -11.84 -107.61
C GLN A 96 28.98 -12.85 -107.11
N SER A 97 29.16 -13.32 -105.88
CA SER A 97 28.26 -14.30 -105.24
C SER A 97 27.85 -13.83 -103.86
N LYS A 98 26.59 -14.09 -103.49
CA LYS A 98 26.09 -13.90 -102.12
C LYS A 98 25.38 -15.16 -101.64
N SER A 99 25.80 -15.65 -100.48
CA SER A 99 25.26 -16.86 -99.86
C SER A 99 24.33 -16.50 -98.70
N VAL A 100 23.20 -17.20 -98.61
CA VAL A 100 22.22 -17.09 -97.53
C VAL A 100 22.08 -18.48 -96.91
N ASP A 101 22.32 -18.58 -95.60
CA ASP A 101 22.09 -19.81 -94.85
C ASP A 101 20.61 -19.91 -94.45
N LEU A 102 19.96 -20.97 -94.89
CA LEU A 102 18.55 -21.28 -94.65
C LEU A 102 18.38 -22.17 -93.40
N SER A 103 19.46 -22.55 -92.70
CA SER A 103 19.42 -23.43 -91.51
C SER A 103 18.53 -22.90 -90.37
N SER A 104 18.23 -21.60 -90.33
CA SER A 104 17.33 -20.99 -89.34
C SER A 104 15.83 -21.12 -89.65
N LEU A 105 15.44 -21.72 -90.78
CA LEU A 105 14.05 -21.95 -91.17
C LEU A 105 13.47 -23.28 -90.66
N VAL A 106 14.20 -24.01 -89.82
CA VAL A 106 13.76 -25.32 -89.28
C VAL A 106 12.61 -25.14 -88.27
N THR A 107 11.45 -25.72 -88.58
CA THR A 107 10.32 -25.88 -87.65
C THR A 107 10.06 -27.38 -87.42
N ARG A 108 9.17 -27.72 -86.48
CA ARG A 108 8.86 -29.12 -86.14
C ARG A 108 8.28 -29.94 -87.31
N ASP A 109 7.78 -29.27 -88.34
CA ASP A 109 7.08 -29.85 -89.49
C ASP A 109 7.81 -29.63 -90.84
N ILE A 110 8.94 -28.92 -90.85
CA ILE A 110 9.71 -28.59 -92.06
C ILE A 110 11.17 -29.04 -91.89
N ASN A 111 11.58 -30.06 -92.65
CA ASN A 111 12.99 -30.46 -92.75
C ASN A 111 13.59 -29.98 -94.08
N ILE A 112 14.58 -29.09 -94.03
CA ILE A 112 15.18 -28.44 -95.21
C ILE A 112 16.14 -29.37 -95.97
N GLU A 113 16.47 -30.52 -95.39
CA GLU A 113 17.27 -31.56 -96.07
C GLU A 113 16.68 -32.02 -97.42
N ASN A 114 15.37 -31.77 -97.67
CA ASN A 114 14.66 -32.16 -98.88
C ASN A 114 14.35 -30.99 -99.85
N ALA A 115 14.99 -29.84 -99.68
CA ALA A 115 14.82 -28.72 -100.61
C ALA A 115 15.48 -29.04 -101.97
N VAL A 116 14.70 -29.02 -103.05
CA VAL A 116 15.21 -29.28 -104.41
C VAL A 116 15.08 -28.02 -105.25
N TYR A 117 16.18 -27.59 -105.86
CA TYR A 117 16.17 -26.51 -106.85
C TYR A 117 15.96 -27.09 -108.25
N ASP A 118 14.90 -26.64 -108.94
CA ASP A 118 14.68 -26.93 -110.35
C ASP A 118 15.23 -25.77 -111.20
N ALA A 119 16.37 -26.00 -111.84
CA ALA A 119 17.03 -25.02 -112.69
C ALA A 119 16.25 -24.70 -113.98
N SER A 120 15.33 -25.56 -114.41
CA SER A 120 14.53 -25.35 -115.63
C SER A 120 13.34 -24.41 -115.41
N GLN A 121 12.82 -24.39 -114.18
CA GLN A 121 11.69 -23.53 -113.77
C GLN A 121 12.12 -22.39 -112.85
N ASN A 122 13.36 -22.42 -112.37
CA ASN A 122 13.92 -21.49 -111.39
C ASN A 122 13.09 -21.45 -110.09
N ILE A 123 12.64 -22.62 -109.62
CA ILE A 123 11.82 -22.79 -108.41
C ILE A 123 12.61 -23.59 -107.36
N ILE A 124 12.54 -23.18 -106.10
CA ILE A 124 12.94 -24.02 -104.95
C ILE A 124 11.68 -24.66 -104.37
N THR A 125 11.63 -25.99 -104.33
CA THR A 125 10.54 -26.74 -103.70
C THR A 125 11.00 -27.26 -102.36
N ILE A 126 10.24 -26.95 -101.30
CA ILE A 126 10.50 -27.46 -99.95
C ILE A 126 9.31 -28.34 -99.55
N ILE A 127 9.59 -29.60 -99.23
CA ILE A 127 8.61 -30.61 -98.87
C ILE A 127 8.53 -30.72 -97.35
N GLN A 128 7.32 -30.58 -96.79
CA GLN A 128 7.03 -30.67 -95.37
C GLN A 128 6.88 -32.14 -94.92
N ASN A 129 6.93 -32.38 -93.61
CA ASN A 129 6.83 -33.73 -93.02
C ASN A 129 5.49 -34.42 -93.29
N ASP A 130 4.44 -33.68 -93.62
CA ASP A 130 3.10 -34.18 -93.96
C ASP A 130 2.92 -34.49 -95.47
N GLY A 131 3.96 -34.30 -96.28
CA GLY A 131 3.95 -34.52 -97.73
C GLY A 131 3.44 -33.33 -98.55
N SER A 132 3.03 -32.23 -97.92
CA SER A 132 2.72 -30.98 -98.63
C SER A 132 4.00 -30.29 -99.10
N ALA A 133 3.94 -29.56 -100.22
CA ALA A 133 5.08 -28.85 -100.78
C ALA A 133 4.76 -27.37 -100.96
N PHE A 134 5.69 -26.51 -100.55
CA PHE A 134 5.65 -25.09 -100.88
C PHE A 134 6.75 -24.75 -101.88
N HIS A 135 6.40 -23.91 -102.85
CA HIS A 135 7.22 -23.58 -104.00
C HIS A 135 7.64 -22.12 -103.92
N ILE A 136 8.92 -21.84 -104.06
CA ILE A 136 9.48 -20.48 -104.14
C ILE A 136 9.93 -20.25 -105.59
N ASN A 137 9.15 -19.50 -106.37
CA ASN A 137 9.52 -19.17 -107.75
C ASN A 137 10.50 -18.01 -107.79
N LEU A 138 11.80 -18.30 -107.95
CA LEU A 138 12.88 -17.29 -107.97
C LEU A 138 12.79 -16.35 -109.18
N SER A 139 11.98 -16.66 -110.19
CA SER A 139 11.74 -15.81 -111.36
C SER A 139 10.82 -14.62 -111.07
N GLU A 140 10.03 -14.70 -110.00
CA GLU A 140 9.03 -13.68 -109.62
C GLU A 140 9.58 -12.67 -108.60
N PHE A 141 10.80 -12.88 -108.11
CA PHE A 141 11.44 -12.02 -107.12
C PHE A 141 12.50 -11.13 -107.75
N SER A 142 12.17 -9.86 -107.95
CA SER A 142 13.16 -8.81 -108.18
C SER A 142 13.64 -8.29 -106.82
N ILE A 143 14.77 -8.83 -106.36
CA ILE A 143 15.58 -8.39 -105.21
C ILE A 143 15.05 -8.83 -103.83
N ILE A 144 15.95 -9.39 -103.02
CA ILE A 144 15.84 -9.50 -101.56
C ILE A 144 16.40 -8.20 -100.96
N PRO A 145 15.60 -7.29 -100.38
CA PRO A 145 16.14 -6.11 -99.72
C PRO A 145 16.02 -6.19 -98.20
N ALA A 146 17.02 -5.58 -97.56
CA ALA A 146 17.17 -5.17 -96.17
C ALA A 146 16.39 -5.94 -95.11
N THR A 147 17.13 -6.57 -94.19
CA THR A 147 16.61 -6.90 -92.87
C THR A 147 16.07 -5.61 -92.23
N ASN A 148 14.76 -5.58 -91.98
CA ASN A 148 14.12 -4.48 -91.26
C ASN A 148 14.75 -4.35 -89.87
N SER A 149 14.60 -3.20 -89.21
CA SER A 149 15.17 -2.96 -87.87
C SER A 149 14.69 -3.97 -86.80
N ASP A 150 13.62 -4.71 -87.06
CA ASP A 150 13.05 -5.76 -86.21
C ASP A 150 13.56 -7.18 -86.53
N GLY A 151 14.47 -7.34 -87.50
CA GLY A 151 15.00 -8.63 -87.92
C GLY A 151 14.16 -9.40 -88.95
N SER A 152 13.04 -8.84 -89.41
CA SER A 152 12.20 -9.43 -90.48
C SER A 152 12.75 -9.12 -91.88
N VAL A 153 12.36 -9.93 -92.87
CA VAL A 153 12.70 -9.74 -94.29
C VAL A 153 11.42 -9.57 -95.09
N THR A 154 11.28 -8.45 -95.81
CA THR A 154 10.12 -8.17 -96.66
C THR A 154 10.45 -8.46 -98.12
N LEU A 155 9.60 -9.25 -98.77
CA LEU A 155 9.63 -9.48 -100.22
C LEU A 155 8.62 -8.53 -100.88
N SER A 156 9.11 -7.67 -101.77
CA SER A 156 8.32 -6.64 -102.47
C SER A 156 8.31 -6.86 -103.98
N GLN A 157 7.18 -6.58 -104.63
CA GLN A 157 7.03 -6.56 -106.09
C GLN A 157 6.62 -5.15 -106.53
N GLU A 158 7.32 -4.55 -107.50
CA GLU A 158 6.99 -3.24 -108.10
C GLU A 158 6.71 -2.12 -107.07
N GLY A 159 7.42 -2.13 -105.95
CA GLY A 159 7.26 -1.12 -104.88
C GLY A 159 6.09 -1.35 -103.93
N GLN A 160 5.39 -2.50 -104.01
CA GLN A 160 4.39 -2.91 -103.02
C GLN A 160 4.85 -4.14 -102.22
N GLU A 161 4.64 -4.12 -100.91
CA GLU A 161 4.95 -5.23 -100.00
C GLU A 161 3.99 -6.39 -100.26
N LYS A 162 4.54 -7.57 -100.57
CA LYS A 162 3.73 -8.77 -100.87
C LYS A 162 3.76 -9.77 -99.73
N VAL A 163 4.93 -9.98 -99.11
CA VAL A 163 5.12 -10.97 -98.03
C VAL A 163 6.16 -10.47 -97.03
N THR A 164 5.81 -10.40 -95.75
CA THR A 164 6.75 -10.08 -94.65
C THR A 164 7.09 -11.37 -93.89
N LEU A 165 8.33 -11.84 -94.00
CA LEU A 165 8.85 -12.98 -93.25
C LEU A 165 9.41 -12.47 -91.92
N LYS A 166 8.62 -12.59 -90.85
CA LYS A 166 9.06 -12.24 -89.49
C LYS A 166 10.00 -13.32 -88.97
N LYS A 167 11.06 -12.91 -88.27
CA LYS A 167 11.84 -13.81 -87.41
C LYS A 167 10.86 -14.45 -86.43
N VAL A 168 10.57 -15.74 -86.59
CA VAL A 168 9.70 -16.44 -85.64
C VAL A 168 10.50 -16.59 -84.36
N ALA A 169 10.32 -15.66 -83.44
CA ALA A 169 10.72 -15.84 -82.06
C ALA A 169 9.79 -16.89 -81.44
N VAL A 170 10.07 -18.18 -81.65
CA VAL A 170 9.56 -19.22 -80.75
C VAL A 170 10.55 -19.34 -79.60
N THR A 171 10.49 -18.44 -78.63
CA THR A 171 10.90 -18.76 -77.25
C THR A 171 10.15 -17.85 -76.27
N GLY A 172 9.08 -18.43 -75.72
CA GLY A 172 8.28 -17.91 -74.61
C GLY A 172 7.14 -18.91 -74.36
N SER A 173 7.42 -20.13 -73.91
CA SER A 173 7.43 -20.45 -72.48
C SER A 173 6.31 -19.74 -71.71
N TYR A 174 5.21 -20.47 -71.51
CA TYR A 174 4.07 -20.20 -70.61
C TYR A 174 3.23 -18.92 -70.80
N ASN A 175 3.25 -18.31 -71.98
CA ASN A 175 2.46 -17.10 -72.26
C ASN A 175 2.36 -16.88 -73.79
N ASP A 176 1.45 -17.56 -74.47
CA ASP A 176 0.93 -17.07 -75.75
C ASP A 176 0.13 -15.79 -75.47
N LEU A 177 0.69 -14.66 -75.90
CA LEU A 177 0.31 -13.28 -75.55
C LEU A 177 0.07 -12.41 -76.79
N SER A 178 -0.25 -13.01 -77.93
CA SER A 178 -0.75 -12.24 -79.08
C SER A 178 -2.08 -11.53 -78.80
N ASP A 179 -2.68 -11.76 -77.62
CA ASP A 179 -3.86 -11.07 -77.08
C ASP A 179 -3.57 -10.24 -75.80
N LYS A 180 -2.32 -9.83 -75.51
CA LYS A 180 -2.04 -8.90 -74.38
C LYS A 180 -1.68 -7.47 -74.83
N PRO A 181 -2.24 -6.44 -74.17
CA PRO A 181 -1.85 -5.05 -74.39
C PRO A 181 -0.43 -4.78 -73.85
N SER A 182 0.32 -3.94 -74.55
CA SER A 182 1.69 -3.57 -74.16
C SER A 182 1.68 -2.52 -73.04
N PHE A 183 2.47 -2.76 -72.00
CA PHE A 183 2.73 -1.84 -70.90
C PHE A 183 4.11 -1.21 -71.08
N SER A 184 4.22 0.10 -70.86
CA SER A 184 5.50 0.84 -70.93
C SER A 184 5.94 1.24 -69.53
N GLY A 185 6.25 0.26 -68.68
CA GLY A 185 7.16 0.35 -67.51
C GLY A 185 6.92 1.35 -66.37
N ASN A 186 6.21 2.47 -66.59
CA ASN A 186 5.96 3.59 -65.67
C ASN A 186 4.47 4.00 -65.68
N ASP A 187 3.59 3.05 -65.94
CA ASP A 187 2.16 3.30 -66.08
C ASP A 187 1.45 3.27 -64.72
N ASN A 188 0.84 4.39 -64.31
CA ASN A 188 -0.10 4.44 -63.16
C ASN A 188 -1.56 4.29 -63.67
N LEU A 189 -2.56 4.07 -62.79
CA LEU A 189 -3.98 3.86 -63.20
C LEU A 189 -4.49 4.96 -64.14
N GLN A 190 -4.08 6.21 -63.89
CA GLN A 190 -4.42 7.35 -64.74
C GLN A 190 -3.75 7.23 -66.12
N ASN A 191 -2.45 6.94 -66.21
CA ASN A 191 -1.72 6.75 -67.49
C ASN A 191 -2.15 5.49 -68.26
N VAL A 192 -2.70 4.46 -67.59
CA VAL A 192 -3.30 3.25 -68.21
C VAL A 192 -4.66 3.58 -68.83
N ILE A 193 -5.52 4.31 -68.11
CA ILE A 193 -6.80 4.84 -68.59
C ILE A 193 -6.58 5.84 -69.75
N ASP A 194 -5.62 6.76 -69.61
CA ASP A 194 -5.33 7.82 -70.58
C ASP A 194 -4.72 7.30 -71.89
N ARG A 195 -4.20 6.06 -71.91
CA ARG A 195 -3.75 5.36 -73.13
C ARG A 195 -4.81 4.40 -73.70
N ASN A 196 -6.04 4.43 -73.19
CA ASN A 196 -7.15 3.53 -73.54
C ASN A 196 -6.85 2.03 -73.34
N ASN A 197 -5.81 1.69 -72.56
CA ASN A 197 -5.51 0.30 -72.22
C ASN A 197 -6.35 -0.10 -71.00
N GLY A 198 -7.50 -0.72 -71.23
CA GLY A 198 -8.25 -1.43 -70.20
C GLY A 198 -8.07 -2.94 -70.38
N THR A 199 -8.09 -3.72 -69.29
CA THR A 199 -8.45 -5.14 -69.41
C THR A 199 -9.96 -5.24 -69.29
N THR A 200 -10.59 -5.95 -70.20
CA THR A 200 -12.00 -6.31 -70.08
C THR A 200 -12.23 -7.51 -69.14
N LYS A 201 -11.15 -8.15 -68.65
CA LYS A 201 -11.21 -9.29 -67.70
C LYS A 201 -11.06 -8.80 -66.24
N PRO A 202 -11.78 -9.39 -65.25
CA PRO A 202 -11.52 -9.14 -63.83
C PRO A 202 -10.06 -9.47 -63.45
N ILE A 203 -9.50 -8.83 -62.42
CA ILE A 203 -8.33 -9.38 -61.70
C ILE A 203 -8.82 -10.67 -61.01
N ILE A 204 -8.55 -11.82 -61.61
CA ILE A 204 -8.96 -13.13 -61.07
C ILE A 204 -7.76 -13.77 -60.37
N PHE A 205 -7.90 -14.03 -59.06
CA PHE A 205 -7.05 -15.00 -58.37
C PHE A 205 -7.54 -16.40 -58.76
N GLN A 206 -6.90 -17.07 -59.72
CA GLN A 206 -7.26 -18.45 -60.07
C GLN A 206 -6.49 -19.45 -59.21
N PRO A 207 -7.14 -20.30 -58.41
CA PRO A 207 -6.57 -21.57 -58.03
C PRO A 207 -7.27 -22.62 -58.89
N GLY A 208 -6.49 -23.38 -59.66
CA GLY A 208 -6.92 -24.70 -60.11
C GLY A 208 -7.30 -25.63 -58.94
N GLU A 209 -7.07 -25.19 -57.69
CA GLU A 209 -7.34 -25.91 -56.44
C GLU A 209 -8.01 -25.00 -55.37
N GLY A 210 -9.31 -24.72 -55.52
CA GLY A 210 -10.26 -24.61 -54.39
C GLY A 210 -10.06 -23.55 -53.28
N ARG A 211 -9.32 -22.44 -53.47
CA ARG A 211 -9.06 -21.48 -52.35
C ARG A 211 -9.17 -19.97 -52.62
N ALA A 212 -9.74 -19.47 -53.72
CA ALA A 212 -9.77 -18.02 -53.97
C ALA A 212 -11.14 -17.39 -53.68
N GLY A 213 -11.15 -16.36 -52.81
CA GLY A 213 -12.29 -15.47 -52.65
C GLY A 213 -12.46 -14.56 -53.86
N GLU A 214 -13.69 -14.40 -54.34
CA GLU A 214 -14.03 -13.44 -55.40
C GLU A 214 -14.30 -12.08 -54.77
N ILE A 215 -13.81 -10.99 -55.39
CA ILE A 215 -14.28 -9.63 -55.06
C ILE A 215 -15.59 -9.42 -55.81
N ASN A 216 -16.68 -9.16 -55.09
CA ASN A 216 -18.01 -8.99 -55.69
C ASN A 216 -18.87 -8.02 -54.87
N PHE A 217 -19.89 -7.47 -55.49
CA PHE A 217 -20.81 -6.48 -54.94
C PHE A 217 -22.23 -6.75 -55.42
N SER A 218 -23.20 -6.73 -54.52
CA SER A 218 -24.60 -6.93 -54.85
C SER A 218 -25.34 -5.59 -54.97
N PRO A 219 -25.94 -5.27 -56.13
CA PRO A 219 -26.68 -4.02 -56.31
C PRO A 219 -28.06 -4.02 -55.64
N THR A 220 -28.62 -5.19 -55.31
CA THR A 220 -29.93 -5.30 -54.65
C THR A 220 -29.81 -5.22 -53.13
N THR A 221 -28.77 -5.84 -52.58
CA THR A 221 -28.52 -5.85 -51.13
C THR A 221 -27.51 -4.80 -50.70
N TYR A 222 -26.79 -4.16 -51.63
CA TYR A 222 -25.68 -3.23 -51.34
C TYR A 222 -24.55 -3.86 -50.53
N SER A 223 -24.39 -5.19 -50.61
CA SER A 223 -23.32 -5.93 -49.94
C SER A 223 -22.03 -5.93 -50.74
N LEU A 224 -20.89 -5.88 -50.06
CA LEU A 224 -19.54 -5.97 -50.64
C LEU A 224 -18.79 -7.16 -50.04
N TRP A 225 -18.18 -8.00 -50.85
CA TRP A 225 -17.35 -9.09 -50.31
C TRP A 225 -16.11 -9.41 -51.12
N PHE A 226 -15.12 -9.98 -50.45
CA PHE A 226 -13.95 -10.64 -50.99
C PHE A 226 -13.88 -12.05 -50.38
N GLY A 227 -14.42 -13.06 -51.07
CA GLY A 227 -14.70 -14.36 -50.45
C GLY A 227 -15.80 -15.12 -51.17
N ASN A 228 -16.53 -15.95 -50.41
CA ASN A 228 -17.67 -16.75 -50.84
C ASN A 228 -18.89 -16.50 -49.93
N MET A 229 -19.26 -15.22 -49.76
CA MET A 229 -20.53 -14.84 -49.14
C MET A 229 -21.70 -15.44 -49.96
N ASN A 230 -22.80 -15.81 -49.30
CA ASN A 230 -23.98 -16.32 -50.02
C ASN A 230 -24.52 -15.25 -50.99
N THR A 231 -24.55 -15.54 -52.28
CA THR A 231 -25.02 -14.61 -53.31
C THR A 231 -26.55 -14.47 -53.37
N ASP A 232 -27.29 -15.43 -52.82
CA ASP A 232 -28.76 -15.47 -52.88
C ASP A 232 -29.42 -14.85 -51.64
N HIS A 233 -28.62 -14.21 -50.78
CA HIS A 233 -29.14 -13.56 -49.59
C HIS A 233 -29.98 -12.32 -49.93
N THR A 234 -30.98 -12.01 -49.11
CA THR A 234 -31.87 -10.84 -49.28
C THR A 234 -31.63 -9.74 -48.25
N GLY A 235 -30.72 -9.96 -47.29
CA GLY A 235 -30.38 -8.97 -46.28
C GLY A 235 -29.42 -7.88 -46.77
N THR A 236 -29.57 -6.62 -46.34
CA THR A 236 -28.85 -5.48 -46.92
C THR A 236 -27.58 -5.08 -46.16
N TYR A 237 -26.64 -4.41 -46.83
CA TYR A 237 -25.42 -3.79 -46.27
C TYR A 237 -24.43 -4.75 -45.61
N GLY A 238 -24.30 -5.98 -46.12
CA GLY A 238 -23.32 -6.95 -45.63
C GLY A 238 -21.90 -6.68 -46.15
N ILE A 239 -20.88 -6.83 -45.30
CA ILE A 239 -19.47 -6.77 -45.70
C ILE A 239 -18.80 -8.10 -45.33
N GLY A 240 -18.22 -8.81 -46.30
CA GLY A 240 -17.52 -10.09 -46.05
C GLY A 240 -16.13 -10.10 -46.64
N ILE A 241 -15.06 -10.14 -45.85
CA ILE A 241 -13.68 -10.12 -46.37
C ILE A 241 -12.91 -11.30 -45.78
N GLY A 242 -12.68 -12.34 -46.58
CA GLY A 242 -11.96 -13.54 -46.18
C GLY A 242 -12.56 -14.80 -46.79
N TYR A 243 -11.79 -15.89 -46.76
CA TYR A 243 -12.30 -17.19 -47.16
C TYR A 243 -13.39 -17.67 -46.19
N ASN A 244 -14.52 -18.10 -46.72
CA ASN A 244 -15.68 -18.65 -46.00
C ASN A 244 -16.35 -17.67 -45.02
N THR A 245 -16.34 -16.37 -45.33
CA THR A 245 -17.10 -15.35 -44.59
C THR A 245 -18.55 -15.29 -45.06
N LEU A 246 -19.50 -15.39 -44.12
CA LEU A 246 -20.95 -15.27 -44.38
C LEU A 246 -21.51 -16.17 -45.52
N PRO A 247 -21.09 -17.44 -45.68
CA PRO A 247 -21.52 -18.32 -46.77
C PRO A 247 -22.96 -18.84 -46.59
N LYS A 248 -23.58 -18.64 -45.42
CA LYS A 248 -24.95 -19.09 -45.10
C LYS A 248 -25.94 -17.96 -44.85
N LEU A 249 -25.53 -16.70 -45.05
CA LEU A 249 -26.40 -15.54 -44.81
C LEU A 249 -27.65 -15.65 -45.69
N THR A 250 -28.84 -15.53 -45.11
CA THR A 250 -30.11 -15.56 -45.87
C THR A 250 -30.81 -14.22 -45.83
N THR A 251 -31.15 -13.70 -44.64
CA THR A 251 -31.95 -12.46 -44.49
C THR A 251 -31.31 -11.44 -43.55
N GLY A 252 -30.15 -11.74 -42.96
CA GLY A 252 -29.46 -10.89 -41.99
C GLY A 252 -28.95 -9.57 -42.58
N LEU A 253 -29.10 -8.48 -41.84
CA LEU A 253 -28.85 -7.10 -42.26
C LEU A 253 -27.61 -6.51 -41.57
N SER A 254 -26.82 -5.73 -42.31
CA SER A 254 -25.75 -4.85 -41.80
C SER A 254 -24.67 -5.59 -40.99
N ASP A 255 -24.33 -6.81 -41.41
CA ASP A 255 -23.26 -7.60 -40.80
C ASP A 255 -21.91 -7.33 -41.47
N ILE A 256 -20.87 -7.13 -40.66
CA ILE A 256 -19.48 -7.02 -41.09
C ILE A 256 -18.76 -8.29 -40.64
N ALA A 257 -18.18 -9.05 -41.56
CA ALA A 257 -17.36 -10.22 -41.30
C ALA A 257 -16.01 -10.10 -42.01
N ILE A 258 -14.90 -10.10 -41.26
CA ILE A 258 -13.55 -9.95 -41.80
C ILE A 258 -12.65 -11.01 -41.17
N GLY A 259 -11.98 -11.84 -41.96
CA GLY A 259 -11.16 -12.95 -41.49
C GLY A 259 -11.73 -14.30 -41.93
N GLY A 260 -10.87 -15.31 -42.10
CA GLY A 260 -11.31 -16.63 -42.56
C GLY A 260 -12.37 -17.25 -41.64
N PHE A 261 -13.47 -17.75 -42.21
CA PHE A 261 -14.59 -18.37 -41.49
C PHE A 261 -15.33 -17.45 -40.51
N ALA A 262 -15.15 -16.13 -40.56
CA ALA A 262 -15.92 -15.20 -39.75
C ALA A 262 -17.41 -15.26 -40.12
N GLY A 263 -18.28 -15.50 -39.14
CA GLY A 263 -19.73 -15.64 -39.36
C GLY A 263 -20.14 -16.80 -40.28
N ALA A 264 -19.35 -17.88 -40.35
CA ALA A 264 -19.55 -18.97 -41.32
C ALA A 264 -20.97 -19.61 -41.29
N ASN A 265 -21.65 -19.60 -40.15
CA ASN A 265 -22.99 -20.16 -40.00
C ASN A 265 -24.11 -19.12 -39.88
N LEU A 266 -23.83 -17.82 -40.03
CA LEU A 266 -24.83 -16.77 -39.82
C LEU A 266 -25.90 -16.85 -40.90
N THR A 267 -27.19 -16.94 -40.51
CA THR A 267 -28.33 -17.04 -41.42
C THR A 267 -29.20 -15.78 -41.39
N THR A 268 -29.71 -15.41 -40.21
CA THR A 268 -30.75 -14.37 -40.08
C THR A 268 -30.47 -13.34 -38.99
N GLY A 269 -29.28 -13.35 -38.40
CA GLY A 269 -28.89 -12.34 -37.40
C GLY A 269 -28.57 -11.01 -38.07
N ASP A 270 -28.73 -9.91 -37.33
CA ASP A 270 -28.56 -8.55 -37.83
C ASP A 270 -27.53 -7.77 -37.00
N TRP A 271 -26.88 -6.78 -37.62
CA TRP A 271 -25.99 -5.80 -36.99
C TRP A 271 -24.82 -6.41 -36.21
N ASN A 272 -24.17 -7.41 -36.77
CA ASN A 272 -22.98 -8.03 -36.18
C ASN A 272 -21.68 -7.46 -36.76
N THR A 273 -20.63 -7.35 -35.95
CA THR A 273 -19.25 -7.03 -36.38
C THR A 273 -18.33 -8.15 -35.95
N LEU A 274 -17.91 -9.00 -36.89
CA LEU A 274 -17.13 -10.22 -36.69
C LEU A 274 -15.77 -10.06 -37.37
N VAL A 275 -14.71 -9.77 -36.62
CA VAL A 275 -13.37 -9.50 -37.17
C VAL A 275 -12.34 -10.44 -36.55
N GLY A 276 -11.79 -11.37 -37.33
CA GLY A 276 -10.82 -12.37 -36.89
C GLY A 276 -11.12 -13.76 -37.48
N VAL A 277 -10.13 -14.65 -37.50
CA VAL A 277 -10.32 -16.02 -37.99
C VAL A 277 -11.28 -16.76 -37.06
N ASN A 278 -12.32 -17.40 -37.60
CA ASN A 278 -13.40 -18.08 -36.87
C ASN A 278 -14.21 -17.18 -35.91
N SER A 279 -14.12 -15.84 -36.02
CA SER A 279 -14.91 -14.94 -35.17
C SER A 279 -16.41 -15.17 -35.42
N GLY A 280 -17.16 -15.51 -34.38
CA GLY A 280 -18.59 -15.84 -34.47
C GLY A 280 -18.93 -16.97 -35.45
N SER A 281 -18.03 -17.92 -35.71
CA SER A 281 -18.22 -18.89 -36.82
C SER A 281 -19.46 -19.79 -36.69
N LEU A 282 -19.93 -20.08 -35.46
CA LEU A 282 -21.14 -20.87 -35.22
C LEU A 282 -22.40 -20.02 -35.03
N LEU A 283 -22.32 -18.68 -35.13
CA LEU A 283 -23.46 -17.79 -34.94
C LEU A 283 -24.47 -18.04 -36.05
N THR A 284 -25.75 -18.27 -35.72
CA THR A 284 -26.81 -18.56 -36.69
C THR A 284 -27.85 -17.43 -36.76
N THR A 285 -28.44 -17.07 -35.62
CA THR A 285 -29.55 -16.10 -35.54
C THR A 285 -29.28 -14.94 -34.59
N GLY A 286 -28.09 -14.87 -34.00
CA GLY A 286 -27.71 -13.83 -33.05
C GLY A 286 -27.53 -12.46 -33.70
N SER A 287 -27.93 -11.40 -32.99
CA SER A 287 -27.88 -10.01 -33.49
C SER A 287 -27.14 -9.07 -32.54
N TYR A 288 -26.70 -7.92 -33.04
CA TYR A 288 -26.03 -6.85 -32.28
C TYR A 288 -24.71 -7.25 -31.62
N ASN A 289 -24.00 -8.25 -32.15
CA ASN A 289 -22.76 -8.71 -31.54
C ASN A 289 -21.52 -8.03 -32.13
N VAL A 290 -20.53 -7.75 -31.30
CA VAL A 290 -19.20 -7.31 -31.71
C VAL A 290 -18.22 -8.39 -31.27
N MET A 291 -17.57 -9.09 -32.20
CA MET A 291 -16.62 -10.16 -31.94
C MET A 291 -15.33 -9.87 -32.71
N ILE A 292 -14.29 -9.40 -32.02
CA ILE A 292 -13.03 -8.95 -32.62
C ILE A 292 -11.88 -9.76 -32.00
N GLY A 293 -11.20 -10.58 -32.78
CA GLY A 293 -10.13 -11.48 -32.33
C GLY A 293 -10.26 -12.85 -32.98
N THR A 294 -9.17 -13.61 -33.00
CA THR A 294 -9.22 -15.01 -33.46
C THR A 294 -10.09 -15.83 -32.49
N GLU A 295 -11.03 -16.58 -33.04
CA GLU A 295 -12.04 -17.38 -32.33
C GLU A 295 -12.94 -16.59 -31.34
N ALA A 296 -12.98 -15.25 -31.39
CA ALA A 296 -13.87 -14.47 -30.53
C ALA A 296 -15.34 -14.89 -30.75
N GLY A 297 -16.02 -15.32 -29.69
CA GLY A 297 -17.40 -15.83 -29.75
C GLY A 297 -17.63 -17.03 -30.67
N LYS A 298 -16.58 -17.80 -31.01
CA LYS A 298 -16.61 -18.87 -32.02
C LYS A 298 -17.79 -19.83 -31.90
N ASN A 299 -18.15 -20.26 -30.68
CA ASN A 299 -19.23 -21.23 -30.46
C ASN A 299 -20.61 -20.61 -30.18
N SER A 300 -20.74 -19.29 -30.23
CA SER A 300 -22.03 -18.62 -30.03
C SER A 300 -22.95 -18.95 -31.18
N THR A 301 -24.14 -19.46 -30.89
CA THR A 301 -25.17 -19.83 -31.88
C THR A 301 -26.25 -18.76 -31.96
N SER A 302 -26.79 -18.30 -30.83
CA SER A 302 -27.88 -17.32 -30.76
C SER A 302 -27.58 -16.14 -29.82
N ALA A 303 -26.30 -15.85 -29.60
CA ALA A 303 -25.86 -14.74 -28.75
C ALA A 303 -26.47 -13.40 -29.21
N LEU A 304 -26.84 -12.56 -28.25
CA LEU A 304 -27.50 -11.28 -28.51
C LEU A 304 -26.80 -10.16 -27.74
N SER A 305 -26.43 -9.08 -28.45
CA SER A 305 -25.83 -7.88 -27.85
C SER A 305 -24.56 -8.18 -27.02
N CYS A 306 -23.71 -9.10 -27.48
CA CYS A 306 -22.45 -9.43 -26.84
C CYS A 306 -21.26 -8.68 -27.49
N THR A 307 -20.34 -8.16 -26.68
CA THR A 307 -19.10 -7.52 -27.13
C THR A 307 -17.89 -8.32 -26.66
N TYR A 308 -17.25 -9.07 -27.55
CA TYR A 308 -16.06 -9.87 -27.31
C TYR A 308 -14.88 -9.31 -28.10
N VAL A 309 -13.81 -8.92 -27.42
CA VAL A 309 -12.63 -8.31 -28.03
C VAL A 309 -11.37 -8.93 -27.43
N GLY A 310 -10.63 -9.69 -28.22
CA GLY A 310 -9.45 -10.45 -27.82
C GLY A 310 -9.46 -11.86 -28.41
N ASP A 311 -8.27 -12.44 -28.59
CA ASP A 311 -8.12 -13.85 -28.97
C ASP A 311 -8.84 -14.75 -27.96
N GLU A 312 -9.65 -15.67 -28.45
CA GLU A 312 -10.45 -16.60 -27.67
C GLU A 312 -11.42 -15.97 -26.64
N SER A 313 -11.78 -14.69 -26.79
CA SER A 313 -12.74 -14.02 -25.90
C SER A 313 -14.16 -14.59 -26.11
N GLY A 314 -14.80 -15.05 -25.04
CA GLY A 314 -16.18 -15.56 -25.05
C GLY A 314 -16.40 -16.83 -25.90
N VAL A 315 -15.34 -17.60 -26.21
CA VAL A 315 -15.37 -18.74 -27.15
C VAL A 315 -16.50 -19.73 -26.90
N LYS A 316 -16.73 -20.13 -25.64
CA LYS A 316 -17.67 -21.20 -25.30
C LYS A 316 -19.10 -20.73 -25.05
N ASN A 317 -19.40 -19.46 -25.26
CA ASN A 317 -20.76 -18.96 -25.16
C ASN A 317 -21.62 -19.57 -26.26
N ILE A 318 -22.79 -20.12 -25.93
CA ILE A 318 -23.75 -20.75 -26.84
C ILE A 318 -24.89 -19.77 -27.13
N ASP A 319 -25.68 -19.36 -26.14
CA ASP A 319 -26.90 -18.54 -26.29
C ASP A 319 -26.97 -17.34 -25.33
N GLY A 320 -25.85 -17.02 -24.67
CA GLY A 320 -25.74 -15.95 -23.70
C GLY A 320 -25.93 -14.55 -24.31
N LYS A 321 -26.36 -13.60 -23.47
CA LYS A 321 -26.84 -12.28 -23.93
C LYS A 321 -26.26 -11.14 -23.10
N TYR A 322 -26.08 -9.97 -23.71
CA TYR A 322 -25.66 -8.75 -23.02
C TYR A 322 -24.32 -8.87 -22.28
N ASN A 323 -23.38 -9.68 -22.80
CA ASN A 323 -22.07 -9.85 -22.17
C ASN A 323 -21.01 -8.96 -22.82
N THR A 324 -20.12 -8.39 -22.04
CA THR A 324 -18.90 -7.72 -22.51
C THR A 324 -17.69 -8.50 -22.01
N ALA A 325 -16.80 -8.91 -22.91
CA ALA A 325 -15.52 -9.51 -22.57
C ALA A 325 -14.40 -8.85 -23.41
N LEU A 326 -13.45 -8.21 -22.74
CA LEU A 326 -12.34 -7.47 -23.36
C LEU A 326 -11.02 -7.98 -22.80
N GLY A 327 -10.26 -8.73 -23.60
CA GLY A 327 -8.99 -9.35 -23.26
C GLY A 327 -8.84 -10.76 -23.84
N VAL A 328 -7.61 -11.21 -24.03
CA VAL A 328 -7.32 -12.58 -24.49
C VAL A 328 -7.89 -13.59 -23.49
N GLY A 329 -8.68 -14.55 -23.96
CA GLY A 329 -9.31 -15.59 -23.14
C GLY A 329 -10.31 -15.09 -22.08
N ALA A 330 -10.74 -13.82 -22.15
CA ALA A 330 -11.75 -13.28 -21.25
C ALA A 330 -13.08 -14.01 -21.44
N GLY A 331 -13.69 -14.49 -20.35
CA GLY A 331 -14.94 -15.27 -20.40
C GLY A 331 -14.87 -16.55 -21.24
N TYR A 332 -13.70 -17.15 -21.42
CA TYR A 332 -13.50 -18.30 -22.31
C TYR A 332 -14.55 -19.41 -22.14
N TRP A 333 -14.81 -19.81 -20.89
CA TRP A 333 -15.74 -20.90 -20.55
C TRP A 333 -17.20 -20.45 -20.28
N LEU A 334 -17.56 -19.20 -20.58
CA LEU A 334 -18.91 -18.67 -20.30
C LEU A 334 -19.96 -19.29 -21.24
N THR A 335 -20.69 -20.33 -20.83
CA THR A 335 -21.59 -21.08 -21.73
C THR A 335 -22.95 -20.43 -22.01
N HIS A 336 -23.71 -20.01 -20.99
CA HIS A 336 -25.02 -19.35 -21.18
C HIS A 336 -25.12 -18.06 -20.33
N GLY A 337 -24.00 -17.37 -20.14
CA GLY A 337 -23.94 -16.17 -19.30
C GLY A 337 -24.81 -15.02 -19.81
N VAL A 338 -25.35 -14.23 -18.89
CA VAL A 338 -26.21 -13.07 -19.23
C VAL A 338 -25.77 -11.83 -18.45
N GLN A 339 -25.60 -10.67 -19.09
CA GLN A 339 -25.29 -9.40 -18.41
C GLN A 339 -23.94 -9.38 -17.66
N ASN A 340 -22.91 -10.06 -18.16
CA ASN A 340 -21.57 -10.03 -17.54
C ASN A 340 -20.65 -8.99 -18.16
N THR A 341 -19.69 -8.48 -17.37
CA THR A 341 -18.60 -7.62 -17.82
C THR A 341 -17.26 -8.21 -17.38
N PHE A 342 -16.44 -8.65 -18.32
CA PHE A 342 -15.09 -9.18 -18.09
C PHE A 342 -14.06 -8.30 -18.79
N LEU A 343 -13.12 -7.75 -18.03
CA LEU A 343 -12.10 -6.82 -18.53
C LEU A 343 -10.71 -7.24 -18.06
N GLY A 344 -9.83 -7.60 -18.98
CA GLY A 344 -8.48 -8.09 -18.72
C GLY A 344 -8.24 -9.48 -19.31
N ALA A 345 -6.99 -9.80 -19.64
CA ALA A 345 -6.64 -11.12 -20.13
C ALA A 345 -6.99 -12.19 -19.10
N TYR A 346 -7.69 -13.24 -19.53
CA TYR A 346 -8.20 -14.34 -18.72
C TYR A 346 -9.19 -13.95 -17.60
N ALA A 347 -9.74 -12.72 -17.62
CA ALA A 347 -10.79 -12.34 -16.68
C ALA A 347 -12.02 -13.25 -16.85
N GLY A 348 -12.41 -13.93 -15.77
CA GLY A 348 -13.52 -14.90 -15.81
C GLY A 348 -13.26 -16.12 -16.70
N GLN A 349 -12.00 -16.44 -17.04
CA GLN A 349 -11.67 -17.53 -17.97
C GLN A 349 -12.40 -18.83 -17.61
N THR A 350 -12.40 -19.21 -16.32
CA THR A 350 -13.01 -20.45 -15.81
C THR A 350 -14.45 -20.30 -15.32
N HIS A 351 -15.10 -19.15 -15.55
CA HIS A 351 -16.49 -18.94 -15.18
C HIS A 351 -17.40 -19.69 -16.15
N GLY A 352 -18.26 -20.59 -15.63
CA GLY A 352 -19.17 -21.42 -16.45
C GLY A 352 -18.60 -22.75 -16.96
N LYS A 353 -17.40 -23.16 -16.52
CA LYS A 353 -16.65 -24.32 -17.08
C LYS A 353 -17.33 -25.69 -16.98
N VAL A 354 -18.10 -25.98 -15.92
CA VAL A 354 -18.49 -27.39 -15.61
C VAL A 354 -19.99 -27.62 -15.49
N THR A 355 -20.81 -26.58 -15.47
CA THR A 355 -22.25 -26.76 -15.30
C THR A 355 -22.97 -26.61 -16.64
N THR A 356 -23.88 -27.55 -16.96
CA THR A 356 -24.79 -27.44 -18.11
C THR A 356 -26.01 -26.56 -17.80
N SER A 357 -26.22 -26.24 -16.52
CA SER A 357 -27.18 -25.28 -16.00
C SER A 357 -26.54 -24.51 -14.84
N GLY A 358 -26.74 -23.20 -14.78
CA GLY A 358 -26.15 -22.40 -13.71
C GLY A 358 -26.55 -20.93 -13.77
N ALA A 359 -26.51 -20.31 -12.62
CA ALA A 359 -26.46 -18.86 -12.47
C ALA A 359 -25.09 -18.38 -12.99
N TRP A 360 -25.07 -17.61 -14.07
CA TRP A 360 -23.85 -17.12 -14.73
C TRP A 360 -23.98 -15.66 -15.15
N GLY A 361 -24.82 -14.90 -14.49
CA GLY A 361 -25.22 -13.58 -14.91
C GLY A 361 -24.87 -12.45 -13.95
N SER A 362 -24.91 -11.24 -14.50
CA SER A 362 -24.73 -10.00 -13.73
C SER A 362 -23.38 -9.90 -12.99
N ASN A 363 -22.32 -10.55 -13.49
CA ASN A 363 -21.00 -10.49 -12.88
C ASN A 363 -20.11 -9.41 -13.51
N THR A 364 -19.25 -8.77 -12.72
CA THR A 364 -18.24 -7.81 -13.19
C THR A 364 -16.85 -8.24 -12.73
N PHE A 365 -16.00 -8.73 -13.64
CA PHE A 365 -14.62 -9.15 -13.34
C PHE A 365 -13.62 -8.26 -14.08
N ILE A 366 -12.72 -7.61 -13.34
CA ILE A 366 -11.77 -6.63 -13.88
C ILE A 366 -10.36 -6.97 -13.39
N GLY A 367 -9.41 -7.15 -14.30
CA GLY A 367 -8.00 -7.47 -14.01
C GLY A 367 -7.52 -8.73 -14.72
N TYR A 368 -6.19 -8.92 -14.78
CA TYR A 368 -5.59 -10.14 -15.31
C TYR A 368 -6.03 -11.34 -14.46
N ASN A 369 -6.62 -12.36 -15.09
CA ASN A 369 -7.07 -13.59 -14.43
C ASN A 369 -7.99 -13.32 -13.21
N ALA A 370 -8.82 -12.27 -13.26
CA ALA A 370 -9.82 -12.00 -12.23
C ALA A 370 -10.86 -13.14 -12.16
N ALA A 371 -11.37 -13.42 -10.96
CA ALA A 371 -12.12 -14.64 -10.63
C ALA A 371 -11.29 -15.93 -10.85
N SER A 372 -10.01 -15.85 -10.49
CA SER A 372 -9.08 -16.98 -10.53
C SER A 372 -9.54 -18.07 -9.57
N THR A 373 -9.42 -19.33 -9.98
CA THR A 373 -9.67 -20.44 -9.07
C THR A 373 -8.86 -21.67 -9.41
N THR A 374 -8.51 -22.42 -8.38
CA THR A 374 -8.02 -23.80 -8.51
C THR A 374 -9.15 -24.80 -8.31
N HIS A 375 -10.39 -24.35 -8.11
CA HIS A 375 -11.52 -25.25 -7.89
C HIS A 375 -11.76 -26.05 -9.17
N ALA A 376 -11.84 -27.37 -9.05
CA ALA A 376 -11.90 -28.28 -10.20
C ALA A 376 -13.09 -27.97 -11.13
N MET A 377 -14.19 -27.48 -10.55
CA MET A 377 -15.42 -27.15 -11.25
C MET A 377 -15.49 -25.71 -11.79
N GLY A 378 -14.47 -24.89 -11.56
CA GLY A 378 -14.46 -23.48 -11.95
C GLY A 378 -15.29 -22.59 -11.02
N VAL A 379 -15.87 -21.53 -11.60
CA VAL A 379 -16.66 -20.51 -10.88
C VAL A 379 -18.05 -20.42 -11.50
N TRP A 380 -19.09 -20.33 -10.67
CA TRP A 380 -20.46 -20.03 -11.09
C TRP A 380 -21.20 -19.25 -10.01
N GLY A 381 -22.30 -18.62 -10.41
CA GLY A 381 -23.18 -17.79 -9.60
C GLY A 381 -23.27 -16.35 -10.11
N ASP A 382 -24.22 -15.60 -9.56
CA ASP A 382 -24.64 -14.29 -10.08
C ASP A 382 -24.21 -13.12 -9.19
N ASN A 383 -24.23 -11.92 -9.77
CA ASN A 383 -24.09 -10.65 -9.06
C ASN A 383 -22.76 -10.48 -8.32
N ASN A 384 -21.68 -11.07 -8.82
CA ASN A 384 -20.35 -10.93 -8.21
C ASN A 384 -19.57 -9.78 -8.86
N VAL A 385 -18.82 -9.03 -8.06
CA VAL A 385 -17.87 -8.00 -8.50
C VAL A 385 -16.49 -8.41 -8.03
N VAL A 386 -15.58 -8.66 -8.97
CA VAL A 386 -14.19 -9.08 -8.70
C VAL A 386 -13.23 -8.12 -9.39
N ILE A 387 -12.32 -7.52 -8.64
CA ILE A 387 -11.38 -6.52 -9.16
C ILE A 387 -9.95 -6.83 -8.68
N GLY A 388 -9.02 -6.96 -9.64
CA GLY A 388 -7.59 -7.04 -9.44
C GLY A 388 -6.92 -8.26 -10.11
N CYS A 389 -5.60 -8.34 -10.02
CA CYS A 389 -4.80 -9.38 -10.68
C CYS A 389 -4.89 -10.70 -9.90
N ASN A 390 -5.21 -11.80 -10.57
CA ASN A 390 -5.43 -13.11 -9.97
C ASN A 390 -6.38 -13.11 -8.77
N ALA A 391 -7.31 -12.13 -8.72
CA ALA A 391 -8.29 -12.00 -7.64
C ALA A 391 -9.12 -13.28 -7.54
N PRO A 392 -9.10 -13.99 -6.39
CA PRO A 392 -9.68 -15.31 -6.31
C PRO A 392 -11.20 -15.26 -6.14
N LEU A 393 -11.91 -16.13 -6.86
CA LEU A 393 -13.33 -16.41 -6.66
C LEU A 393 -13.54 -17.86 -7.05
N GLY A 394 -14.20 -18.70 -6.25
CA GLY A 394 -14.29 -20.13 -6.54
C GLY A 394 -15.59 -20.77 -6.08
N GLY A 395 -16.02 -21.78 -6.82
CA GLY A 395 -17.23 -22.53 -6.51
C GLY A 395 -18.51 -21.77 -6.84
N SER A 396 -19.54 -22.01 -6.03
CA SER A 396 -20.89 -21.46 -6.16
C SER A 396 -21.01 -20.15 -5.38
N THR A 397 -20.69 -19.02 -6.00
CA THR A 397 -20.62 -17.71 -5.33
C THR A 397 -21.67 -16.75 -5.87
N PHE A 398 -22.44 -16.13 -4.98
CA PHE A 398 -23.45 -15.16 -5.34
C PHE A 398 -23.25 -13.87 -4.54
N ASN A 399 -23.55 -12.74 -5.17
CA ASN A 399 -23.61 -11.43 -4.52
C ASN A 399 -22.29 -11.02 -3.84
N LYS A 400 -21.13 -11.51 -4.29
CA LYS A 400 -19.85 -11.24 -3.63
C LYS A 400 -19.15 -10.00 -4.19
N LEU A 401 -18.55 -9.21 -3.31
CA LEU A 401 -17.53 -8.23 -3.66
C LEU A 401 -16.15 -8.80 -3.29
N VAL A 402 -15.21 -8.74 -4.23
CA VAL A 402 -13.81 -9.15 -4.04
C VAL A 402 -12.93 -8.11 -4.71
N ILE A 403 -12.17 -7.34 -3.95
CA ILE A 403 -11.12 -6.47 -4.47
C ILE A 403 -9.80 -6.94 -3.85
N GLU A 404 -8.96 -7.54 -4.68
CA GLU A 404 -7.73 -8.19 -4.28
C GLU A 404 -6.78 -8.24 -5.46
N SER A 405 -5.48 -8.09 -5.24
CA SER A 405 -4.50 -8.23 -6.31
C SER A 405 -3.30 -9.03 -5.81
N ASN A 406 -3.08 -10.19 -6.41
CA ASN A 406 -2.02 -11.10 -6.05
C ASN A 406 -1.12 -11.42 -7.24
N PRO A 407 0.22 -11.46 -7.07
CA PRO A 407 1.11 -11.89 -8.15
C PRO A 407 0.88 -13.33 -8.60
N VAL A 408 0.26 -14.18 -7.76
CA VAL A 408 0.03 -15.60 -8.06
C VAL A 408 -1.43 -15.95 -7.80
N ALA A 409 -2.00 -16.80 -8.65
CA ALA A 409 -3.31 -17.40 -8.42
C ALA A 409 -3.31 -18.21 -7.11
N ARG A 410 -4.30 -17.98 -6.27
CA ARG A 410 -4.48 -18.67 -5.00
C ARG A 410 -5.82 -19.40 -4.97
N ARG A 411 -5.92 -20.41 -4.11
CA ARG A 411 -7.21 -21.03 -3.81
C ARG A 411 -8.10 -20.03 -3.08
N HIS A 412 -9.34 -19.84 -3.56
CA HIS A 412 -10.33 -18.97 -2.93
C HIS A 412 -10.58 -19.26 -1.44
N ASP A 413 -10.53 -20.54 -1.01
CA ASP A 413 -10.74 -20.94 0.40
C ASP A 413 -9.68 -20.41 1.38
N PHE A 414 -8.52 -19.98 0.89
CA PHE A 414 -7.37 -19.58 1.71
C PHE A 414 -7.08 -18.09 1.64
N VAL A 415 -7.93 -17.30 1.00
CA VAL A 415 -7.70 -15.87 0.80
C VAL A 415 -8.93 -15.10 1.23
N THR A 416 -8.80 -14.39 2.34
CA THR A 416 -9.62 -13.23 2.64
C THR A 416 -9.16 -12.09 1.73
N PRO A 417 -10.06 -11.49 0.93
CA PRO A 417 -9.66 -10.39 0.04
C PRO A 417 -9.40 -9.11 0.83
N LEU A 418 -8.49 -8.26 0.34
CA LEU A 418 -8.20 -6.95 0.94
C LEU A 418 -9.47 -6.15 1.21
N ILE A 419 -10.41 -6.13 0.25
CA ILE A 419 -11.78 -5.66 0.45
C ILE A 419 -12.74 -6.74 -0.03
N GLY A 420 -13.56 -7.23 0.89
CA GLY A 420 -14.58 -8.26 0.66
C GLY A 420 -15.98 -7.73 0.93
N GLY A 421 -17.00 -8.50 0.54
CA GLY A 421 -18.36 -8.19 0.96
C GLY A 421 -19.40 -9.14 0.38
N ASP A 422 -20.62 -9.00 0.88
CA ASP A 422 -21.80 -9.72 0.41
C ASP A 422 -22.96 -8.73 0.23
N PHE A 423 -23.37 -8.51 -1.02
CA PHE A 423 -24.44 -7.57 -1.37
C PHE A 423 -25.80 -8.00 -0.82
N ALA A 424 -26.06 -9.31 -0.68
CA ALA A 424 -27.31 -9.80 -0.13
C ALA A 424 -27.35 -9.61 1.40
N ALA A 425 -26.24 -9.87 2.08
CA ALA A 425 -26.10 -9.62 3.52
C ALA A 425 -25.89 -8.13 3.86
N ARG A 426 -25.64 -7.28 2.85
CA ARG A 426 -25.28 -5.86 2.99
C ARG A 426 -24.03 -5.66 3.86
N THR A 427 -23.04 -6.53 3.67
CA THR A 427 -21.75 -6.46 4.39
C THR A 427 -20.63 -5.98 3.47
N LEU A 428 -19.70 -5.23 4.06
CA LEU A 428 -18.45 -4.78 3.44
C LEU A 428 -17.35 -5.00 4.48
N ASP A 429 -16.35 -5.78 4.11
CA ASP A 429 -15.28 -6.26 4.99
C ASP A 429 -13.93 -5.73 4.49
N PHE A 430 -13.06 -5.32 5.40
CA PHE A 430 -11.70 -4.88 5.10
C PHE A 430 -10.70 -5.80 5.82
N ASP A 431 -9.91 -6.57 5.06
CA ASP A 431 -8.80 -7.36 5.61
C ASP A 431 -7.50 -6.54 5.61
N ALA A 432 -7.57 -5.34 6.18
CA ALA A 432 -6.50 -4.36 6.16
C ALA A 432 -6.53 -3.42 7.37
N VAL A 433 -5.36 -2.91 7.75
CA VAL A 433 -5.27 -1.75 8.65
C VAL A 433 -5.74 -0.51 7.88
N VAL A 434 -6.91 0.03 8.23
CA VAL A 434 -7.46 1.24 7.62
C VAL A 434 -6.85 2.48 8.27
N SER A 435 -5.90 3.13 7.58
CA SER A 435 -5.26 4.37 8.05
C SER A 435 -5.80 5.61 7.33
N ALA A 436 -6.21 6.65 8.06
CA ALA A 436 -6.59 7.93 7.48
C ALA A 436 -5.39 8.90 7.50
N ARG A 437 -4.81 9.18 6.33
CA ARG A 437 -3.59 10.03 6.21
C ARG A 437 -3.82 11.53 6.39
N ARG A 438 -5.07 11.98 6.30
CA ARG A 438 -5.48 13.38 6.41
C ARG A 438 -6.70 13.48 7.30
N THR A 439 -6.59 13.00 8.53
CA THR A 439 -7.56 13.36 9.57
C THR A 439 -7.27 14.80 10.00
N PRO A 440 -8.24 15.72 9.93
CA PRO A 440 -8.10 17.01 10.61
C PRO A 440 -7.80 16.74 12.10
N LEU A 441 -7.07 17.66 12.73
CA LEU A 441 -6.89 17.63 14.18
C LEU A 441 -8.28 17.65 14.81
N ALA A 442 -8.53 16.76 15.77
CA ALA A 442 -9.80 16.75 16.49
C ALA A 442 -10.01 18.14 17.13
N ASP A 443 -11.05 18.84 16.69
CA ASP A 443 -11.51 20.09 17.29
C ASP A 443 -12.85 19.88 18.01
N ASN A 444 -13.32 20.92 18.69
CA ASN A 444 -14.56 20.89 19.46
C ASN A 444 -15.85 20.81 18.62
N THR A 445 -15.75 20.80 17.28
CA THR A 445 -16.90 20.64 16.38
C THR A 445 -17.21 19.17 16.10
N TYR A 446 -16.26 18.25 16.36
CA TYR A 446 -16.47 16.80 16.21
C TYR A 446 -17.09 16.21 17.50
N THR A 447 -18.40 15.97 17.47
CA THR A 447 -19.18 15.47 18.61
C THR A 447 -19.33 13.95 18.65
N LYS A 448 -18.76 13.23 17.67
CA LYS A 448 -18.94 11.79 17.47
C LYS A 448 -17.63 11.11 17.09
N VAL A 449 -17.41 9.91 17.63
CA VAL A 449 -16.27 9.04 17.33
C VAL A 449 -16.77 7.80 16.62
N ALA A 450 -16.10 7.41 15.53
CA ALA A 450 -16.37 6.13 14.88
C ALA A 450 -15.94 4.98 15.80
N VAL A 451 -16.83 4.02 16.03
CA VAL A 451 -16.57 2.82 16.84
C VAL A 451 -16.94 1.57 16.07
N LEU A 452 -16.27 0.46 16.37
CA LEU A 452 -16.75 -0.87 16.00
C LEU A 452 -17.34 -1.52 17.24
N ASN A 453 -18.52 -2.11 17.11
CA ASN A 453 -19.08 -2.96 18.16
C ASN A 453 -18.46 -4.37 18.12
N ALA A 454 -18.83 -5.23 19.07
CA ALA A 454 -18.36 -6.62 19.13
C ALA A 454 -18.74 -7.48 17.91
N GLY A 455 -19.68 -7.00 17.08
CA GLY A 455 -20.05 -7.61 15.80
C GLY A 455 -19.37 -6.99 14.58
N ASN A 456 -18.30 -6.20 14.76
CA ASN A 456 -17.57 -5.50 13.70
C ASN A 456 -18.40 -4.53 12.86
N VAL A 457 -19.54 -4.04 13.39
CA VAL A 457 -20.35 -3.03 12.71
C VAL A 457 -19.80 -1.65 13.03
N PHE A 458 -19.51 -0.86 11.99
CA PHE A 458 -19.19 0.55 12.12
C PHE A 458 -20.41 1.32 12.62
N GLY A 459 -20.26 1.96 13.77
CA GLY A 459 -21.21 2.92 14.32
C GLY A 459 -20.50 4.21 14.69
N TYR A 460 -21.26 5.11 15.30
CA TYR A 460 -20.69 6.23 16.01
C TYR A 460 -21.17 6.19 17.45
N LYS A 461 -20.29 6.58 18.37
CA LYS A 461 -20.67 7.00 19.70
C LYS A 461 -20.51 8.50 19.79
N ASN A 462 -21.37 9.19 20.52
CA ASN A 462 -21.09 10.58 20.83
C ASN A 462 -19.81 10.61 21.67
N LEU A 463 -19.02 11.66 21.50
CA LEU A 463 -17.84 11.87 22.34
C LEU A 463 -18.23 11.93 23.82
N SER A 464 -19.44 12.43 24.12
CA SER A 464 -20.07 12.41 25.45
C SER A 464 -20.39 11.01 26.00
N ASP A 465 -20.46 9.99 25.15
CA ASP A 465 -20.76 8.60 25.57
C ASP A 465 -19.50 7.88 26.08
N PHE A 466 -18.31 8.47 25.87
CA PHE A 466 -17.07 8.01 26.47
C PHE A 466 -16.90 8.72 27.82
N THR A 467 -17.12 7.98 28.90
CA THR A 467 -16.97 8.48 30.27
C THR A 467 -15.62 8.06 30.83
N ASP A 468 -14.80 9.02 31.28
CA ASP A 468 -13.52 8.76 31.97
C ASP A 468 -13.70 8.23 33.42
N PHE A 469 -14.88 7.74 33.77
CA PHE A 469 -15.22 7.28 35.12
C PHE A 469 -16.02 5.97 35.08
N VAL A 470 -15.86 5.16 36.15
CA VAL A 470 -16.65 3.95 36.37
C VAL A 470 -18.03 4.38 36.89
N PRO A 471 -19.14 4.06 36.21
CA PRO A 471 -20.47 4.42 36.70
C PRO A 471 -20.80 3.59 37.94
N LEU A 472 -20.96 4.26 39.08
CA LEU A 472 -21.59 3.64 40.25
C LEU A 472 -23.10 3.59 39.99
N THR A 473 -23.70 2.43 40.20
CA THR A 473 -25.14 2.20 40.01
C THR A 473 -25.94 3.28 40.75
N GLY A 474 -26.73 4.07 40.02
CA GLY A 474 -27.53 5.17 40.59
C GLY A 474 -26.99 6.59 40.39
N THR A 475 -25.82 6.76 39.77
CA THR A 475 -25.31 8.10 39.40
C THR A 475 -25.51 8.37 37.90
N SER A 476 -26.13 9.49 37.55
CA SER A 476 -26.46 9.89 36.17
C SER A 476 -25.24 10.45 35.42
N GLY A 477 -24.10 9.78 35.52
CA GLY A 477 -22.89 10.15 34.77
C GLY A 477 -22.28 11.50 35.13
N THR A 478 -22.60 12.04 36.31
CA THR A 478 -21.92 13.21 36.87
C THR A 478 -20.88 12.76 37.90
N PRO A 479 -19.68 13.36 37.93
CA PRO A 479 -18.75 13.13 39.04
C PRO A 479 -19.47 13.46 40.34
N VAL A 480 -19.39 12.55 41.33
CA VAL A 480 -19.92 12.82 42.67
C VAL A 480 -19.14 14.00 43.24
N THR A 481 -19.73 15.18 43.16
CA THR A 481 -19.17 16.44 43.67
C THR A 481 -20.07 16.91 44.80
N GLY A 482 -19.52 16.95 46.02
CA GLY A 482 -20.27 17.23 47.24
C GLY A 482 -20.02 16.19 48.34
N ASN A 483 -20.71 16.36 49.47
CA ASN A 483 -20.67 15.43 50.58
C ASN A 483 -21.43 14.15 50.23
N ILE A 484 -20.81 12.99 50.42
CA ILE A 484 -21.46 11.68 50.27
C ILE A 484 -22.32 11.44 51.50
N GLN A 485 -23.64 11.33 51.33
CA GLN A 485 -24.59 11.04 52.39
C GLN A 485 -25.08 9.59 52.25
N PHE A 486 -24.82 8.77 53.27
CA PHE A 486 -25.32 7.40 53.34
C PHE A 486 -26.75 7.40 53.90
N THR A 487 -27.74 6.95 53.12
CA THR A 487 -29.14 6.85 53.56
C THR A 487 -29.38 5.52 54.27
N ASN A 488 -30.16 5.58 55.35
CA ASN A 488 -30.22 4.62 56.44
C ASN A 488 -31.10 3.39 56.14
N GLU A 489 -31.02 2.81 54.93
CA GLU A 489 -31.95 1.75 54.51
C GLU A 489 -31.47 0.32 54.81
N ASP A 490 -30.17 0.12 55.05
CA ASP A 490 -29.66 -1.20 55.49
C ASP A 490 -28.71 -1.05 56.70
N SER A 491 -28.97 -1.84 57.74
CA SER A 491 -28.15 -1.85 58.95
C SER A 491 -26.90 -2.72 58.83
N THR A 492 -26.74 -3.45 57.71
CA THR A 492 -25.73 -4.53 57.61
C THR A 492 -24.54 -4.25 56.67
N GLU A 493 -24.61 -3.29 55.74
CA GLU A 493 -23.51 -2.97 54.82
C GLU A 493 -23.06 -1.50 54.90
N ARG A 494 -22.42 -1.13 56.01
CA ARG A 494 -21.94 0.25 56.27
C ARG A 494 -20.43 0.45 56.10
N LEU A 495 -19.76 -0.52 55.46
CA LEU A 495 -18.31 -0.56 55.33
C LEU A 495 -17.87 -0.16 53.93
N LEU A 496 -17.15 0.95 53.81
CA LEU A 496 -16.30 1.24 52.66
C LEU A 496 -15.02 0.43 52.83
N TYR A 497 -14.83 -0.64 52.07
CA TYR A 497 -13.64 -1.48 52.18
C TYR A 497 -12.84 -1.56 50.89
N ARG A 498 -11.53 -1.80 51.04
CA ARG A 498 -10.61 -2.17 49.98
C ARG A 498 -9.86 -3.43 50.39
N ILE A 499 -9.78 -4.38 49.47
CA ILE A 499 -8.90 -5.55 49.59
C ILE A 499 -7.65 -5.26 48.76
N ASN A 500 -6.48 -5.37 49.39
CA ASN A 500 -5.20 -5.33 48.69
C ASN A 500 -4.77 -6.77 48.41
N GLU A 501 -5.17 -7.30 47.25
CA GLU A 501 -4.94 -8.71 46.85
C GLU A 501 -3.47 -9.17 46.98
N PRO A 502 -2.46 -8.39 46.55
CA PRO A 502 -1.04 -8.76 46.73
C PRO A 502 -0.63 -8.99 48.18
N ASP A 503 -1.14 -8.19 49.11
CA ASP A 503 -0.70 -8.18 50.51
C ASP A 503 -1.67 -8.92 51.44
N ARG A 504 -2.81 -9.40 50.93
CA ARG A 504 -3.89 -10.06 51.68
C ARG A 504 -4.44 -9.24 52.86
N VAL A 505 -4.37 -7.91 52.77
CA VAL A 505 -4.88 -6.97 53.78
C VAL A 505 -6.24 -6.40 53.34
N LYS A 506 -7.20 -6.40 54.26
CA LYS A 506 -8.49 -5.72 54.16
C LYS A 506 -8.49 -4.48 55.04
N SER A 507 -8.71 -3.31 54.44
CA SER A 507 -8.91 -2.06 55.18
C SER A 507 -10.31 -1.53 54.93
N ALA A 508 -10.99 -1.03 55.98
CA ALA A 508 -12.29 -0.40 55.81
C ALA A 508 -12.54 0.78 56.75
N LEU A 509 -13.50 1.62 56.33
CA LEU A 509 -14.12 2.68 57.10
C LEU A 509 -15.62 2.36 57.24
N GLY A 510 -16.06 2.20 58.48
CA GLY A 510 -17.46 2.05 58.87
C GLY A 510 -18.04 3.36 59.38
N LEU A 511 -19.14 3.80 58.79
CA LEU A 511 -19.89 4.97 59.25
C LEU A 511 -21.25 4.50 59.78
N PHE A 512 -21.44 4.60 61.09
CA PHE A 512 -22.66 4.18 61.78
C PHE A 512 -23.37 5.39 62.39
N SER A 513 -24.61 5.18 62.87
CA SER A 513 -25.45 6.26 63.38
C SER A 513 -24.89 6.98 64.61
N GLU A 514 -24.09 6.29 65.43
CA GLU A 514 -23.46 6.85 66.63
C GLU A 514 -21.96 6.47 66.74
N SER A 515 -21.36 5.99 65.64
CA SER A 515 -19.94 5.62 65.63
C SER A 515 -19.26 5.77 64.27
N VAL A 516 -17.95 6.01 64.31
CA VAL A 516 -17.05 5.93 63.16
C VAL A 516 -15.97 4.92 63.51
N MET A 517 -15.84 3.88 62.70
CA MET A 517 -14.85 2.83 62.90
C MET A 517 -13.92 2.75 61.70
N MET A 518 -12.62 2.71 61.94
CA MET A 518 -11.61 2.36 60.94
C MET A 518 -10.99 1.03 61.32
N PHE A 519 -10.86 0.10 60.38
CA PHE A 519 -10.14 -1.16 60.61
C PHE A 519 -9.16 -1.48 59.49
N SER A 520 -8.07 -2.17 59.85
CA SER A 520 -7.15 -2.79 58.91
C SER A 520 -6.74 -4.15 59.48
N GLY A 521 -6.78 -5.19 58.65
CA GLY A 521 -6.42 -6.52 59.09
C GLY A 521 -6.36 -7.56 57.98
N ASP A 522 -5.97 -8.78 58.35
CA ASP A 522 -5.86 -9.90 57.42
C ASP A 522 -7.25 -10.32 56.91
N LEU A 523 -7.31 -10.88 55.69
CA LEU A 523 -8.56 -11.33 55.05
C LEU A 523 -9.34 -12.38 55.88
N ASP A 524 -8.65 -13.14 56.71
CA ASP A 524 -9.22 -14.19 57.58
C ASP A 524 -9.58 -13.67 58.99
N GLY A 525 -9.34 -12.38 59.28
CA GLY A 525 -9.64 -11.73 60.55
C GLY A 525 -8.65 -12.06 61.69
N THR A 526 -7.49 -12.64 61.38
CA THR A 526 -6.52 -13.09 62.40
C THR A 526 -5.73 -11.96 63.06
N ASN A 527 -5.29 -10.95 62.29
CA ASN A 527 -4.69 -9.73 62.82
C ASN A 527 -5.58 -8.54 62.48
N VAL A 528 -6.14 -7.86 63.49
CA VAL A 528 -6.96 -6.67 63.30
C VAL A 528 -6.43 -5.53 64.16
N ALA A 529 -6.24 -4.38 63.53
CA ALA A 529 -6.12 -3.11 64.20
C ALA A 529 -7.35 -2.26 63.86
N SER A 530 -7.96 -1.63 64.87
CA SER A 530 -9.06 -0.71 64.63
C SER A 530 -9.05 0.48 65.57
N VAL A 531 -9.72 1.53 65.12
CA VAL A 531 -10.05 2.72 65.91
C VAL A 531 -11.55 2.90 65.81
N ASP A 532 -12.25 2.76 66.93
CA ASP A 532 -13.67 3.06 67.09
C ASP A 532 -13.81 4.37 67.85
N VAL A 533 -14.49 5.34 67.23
CA VAL A 533 -14.94 6.56 67.90
C VAL A 533 -16.46 6.50 67.98
N SER A 534 -16.98 6.22 69.16
CA SER A 534 -18.40 5.98 69.38
C SER A 534 -18.89 6.61 70.66
N LYS A 535 -20.21 6.85 70.73
CA LYS A 535 -20.85 7.31 71.96
C LYS A 535 -20.70 6.32 73.12
N GLU A 536 -20.60 5.02 72.82
CA GLU A 536 -20.47 3.96 73.82
C GLU A 536 -19.02 3.81 74.31
N ASN A 537 -18.05 3.82 73.38
CA ASN A 537 -16.64 3.54 73.71
C ASN A 537 -15.74 4.77 73.76
N GLY A 538 -16.28 5.97 73.48
CA GLY A 538 -15.52 7.21 73.36
C GLY A 538 -14.50 7.13 72.23
N VAL A 539 -13.20 7.07 72.56
CA VAL A 539 -12.13 6.69 71.63
C VAL A 539 -11.55 5.35 72.10
N PHE A 540 -11.76 4.30 71.31
CA PHE A 540 -11.21 2.98 71.55
C PHE A 540 -10.36 2.52 70.37
N ALA A 541 -9.05 2.51 70.56
CA ALA A 541 -8.11 1.98 69.58
C ALA A 541 -7.50 0.69 70.09
N PHE A 542 -7.51 -0.36 69.28
CA PHE A 542 -6.81 -1.61 69.60
C PHE A 542 -6.02 -2.15 68.40
N GLY A 543 -4.91 -2.81 68.69
CA GLY A 543 -4.09 -3.50 67.69
C GLY A 543 -3.15 -4.49 68.35
N HIS A 544 -3.15 -5.74 67.88
CA HIS A 544 -2.34 -6.88 68.36
C HIS A 544 -1.94 -6.79 69.85
N GLY A 545 -2.95 -6.88 70.72
CA GLY A 545 -2.75 -6.89 72.17
C GLY A 545 -2.45 -5.54 72.81
N SER A 546 -2.46 -4.41 72.11
CA SER A 546 -2.35 -3.06 72.71
C SER A 546 -3.66 -2.31 72.55
N HIS A 547 -4.04 -1.54 73.57
CA HIS A 547 -5.32 -0.87 73.71
C HIS A 547 -5.13 0.56 74.26
N LEU A 548 -5.79 1.52 73.64
CA LEU A 548 -6.02 2.88 74.16
C LEU A 548 -7.52 3.08 74.27
N MET A 549 -8.02 3.45 75.44
CA MET A 549 -9.43 3.74 75.66
C MET A 549 -9.58 5.09 76.36
N LEU A 550 -10.47 5.93 75.86
CA LEU A 550 -10.89 7.20 76.47
C LEU A 550 -12.41 7.27 76.40
N ASN A 551 -13.10 7.07 77.52
CA ASN A 551 -14.57 7.12 77.57
C ASN A 551 -15.06 7.68 78.91
N ASP A 552 -16.38 7.68 79.11
CA ASP A 552 -17.00 8.18 80.34
C ASP A 552 -16.64 7.34 81.59
N ALA A 553 -16.04 6.15 81.42
CA ALA A 553 -15.51 5.35 82.52
C ALA A 553 -14.05 5.71 82.87
N GLY A 554 -13.35 6.46 82.01
CA GLY A 554 -11.99 6.93 82.25
C GLY A 554 -11.04 6.83 81.05
N ALA A 555 -9.74 6.86 81.34
CA ALA A 555 -8.66 6.74 80.38
C ALA A 555 -7.77 5.52 80.69
N SER A 556 -7.46 4.70 79.69
CA SER A 556 -6.55 3.58 79.88
C SER A 556 -5.60 3.34 78.71
N LEU A 557 -4.38 2.92 79.06
CA LEU A 557 -3.34 2.43 78.15
C LEU A 557 -2.93 1.04 78.62
N ARG A 558 -3.28 0.02 77.83
CA ARG A 558 -3.20 -1.38 78.25
C ARG A 558 -2.62 -2.25 77.17
N GLN A 559 -1.84 -3.26 77.58
CA GLN A 559 -1.44 -4.38 76.75
C GLN A 559 -2.05 -5.68 77.31
N THR A 560 -2.67 -6.48 76.45
CA THR A 560 -3.20 -7.81 76.75
C THR A 560 -2.59 -8.87 75.86
N ASN A 561 -2.17 -9.99 76.45
CA ASN A 561 -1.83 -11.18 75.69
C ASN A 561 -2.32 -12.45 76.42
N GLY A 562 -3.32 -13.13 75.84
CA GLY A 562 -3.77 -14.44 76.32
C GLY A 562 -4.13 -14.51 77.82
N GLY A 563 -4.69 -13.43 78.39
CA GLY A 563 -5.07 -13.34 79.80
C GLY A 563 -4.10 -12.57 80.71
N THR A 564 -2.92 -12.20 80.21
CA THR A 564 -2.00 -11.29 80.93
C THR A 564 -2.31 -9.83 80.60
N VAL A 565 -2.31 -8.94 81.58
CA VAL A 565 -2.64 -7.51 81.41
C VAL A 565 -1.55 -6.63 82.02
N LYS A 566 -1.08 -5.64 81.26
CA LYS A 566 -0.21 -4.58 81.78
C LYS A 566 -0.70 -3.22 81.32
N GLY A 567 -0.94 -2.29 82.23
CA GLY A 567 -1.43 -0.98 81.82
C GLY A 567 -1.64 0.00 82.96
N ILE A 568 -2.00 1.22 82.56
CA ILE A 568 -2.42 2.30 83.46
C ILE A 568 -3.90 2.55 83.17
N PHE A 569 -4.70 2.62 84.22
CA PHE A 569 -6.12 2.98 84.17
C PHE A 569 -6.35 4.16 85.12
N VAL A 570 -7.01 5.19 84.60
CA VAL A 570 -7.44 6.37 85.33
C VAL A 570 -8.96 6.39 85.24
N SER A 571 -9.65 6.21 86.35
CA SER A 571 -11.11 6.30 86.39
C SER A 571 -11.58 7.72 86.12
N SER A 572 -12.79 7.87 85.60
CA SER A 572 -13.49 9.15 85.56
C SER A 572 -14.07 9.57 86.92
N ASN A 573 -14.14 8.65 87.89
CA ASN A 573 -14.57 8.94 89.25
C ASN A 573 -13.40 9.55 90.05
N PRO A 574 -13.51 10.81 90.54
CA PRO A 574 -12.42 11.48 91.26
C PRO A 574 -12.03 10.78 92.57
N ASP A 575 -12.92 9.96 93.13
CA ASP A 575 -12.66 9.19 94.36
C ASP A 575 -11.99 7.83 94.08
N GLU A 576 -11.81 7.43 92.82
CA GLU A 576 -11.12 6.20 92.43
C GLU A 576 -9.64 6.45 92.12
N PRO A 577 -8.74 5.52 92.49
CA PRO A 577 -7.30 5.69 92.24
C PRO A 577 -6.96 5.57 90.76
N VAL A 578 -5.79 6.10 90.41
CA VAL A 578 -5.05 5.64 89.24
C VAL A 578 -4.54 4.23 89.50
N PHE A 579 -5.03 3.25 88.75
CA PHE A 579 -4.59 1.87 88.82
C PHE A 579 -3.41 1.64 87.87
N ILE A 580 -2.36 0.99 88.37
CA ILE A 580 -1.27 0.46 87.55
C ILE A 580 -1.30 -1.06 87.69
N GLU A 581 -1.87 -1.72 86.70
CA GLU A 581 -2.08 -3.17 86.70
C GLU A 581 -0.97 -3.89 85.93
N HIS A 582 -0.47 -4.99 86.50
CA HIS A 582 0.55 -5.85 85.90
C HIS A 582 0.28 -7.32 86.27
N GLU A 583 -0.73 -7.93 85.66
CA GLU A 583 -1.11 -9.33 85.85
C GLU A 583 -0.26 -10.25 84.98
N THR A 584 0.89 -10.67 85.52
CA THR A 584 1.76 -11.70 84.93
C THR A 584 2.29 -12.62 86.02
N ILE A 585 2.63 -13.86 85.67
CA ILE A 585 3.07 -14.91 86.62
C ILE A 585 4.39 -14.54 87.35
N ASN A 586 5.09 -13.45 86.98
CA ASN A 586 6.27 -12.90 87.67
C ASN A 586 6.45 -11.38 87.37
N SER A 587 5.61 -10.51 87.93
CA SER A 587 5.71 -9.05 87.69
C SER A 587 7.03 -8.46 88.24
N ARG A 588 7.65 -7.55 87.48
CA ARG A 588 8.76 -6.68 87.95
C ARG A 588 8.34 -5.23 87.75
N GLY A 589 8.25 -4.45 88.83
CA GLY A 589 7.76 -3.05 88.84
C GLY A 589 6.59 -2.85 89.82
N LEU A 590 5.97 -1.66 89.81
CA LEU A 590 4.76 -1.37 90.59
C LEU A 590 3.59 -2.21 90.05
N SER A 591 3.03 -3.09 90.87
CA SER A 591 1.85 -3.91 90.55
C SER A 591 0.94 -4.01 91.77
N SER A 592 -0.27 -3.41 91.72
CA SER A 592 -1.27 -3.53 92.79
C SER A 592 -2.69 -3.45 92.21
N LYS A 593 -3.60 -4.28 92.73
CA LYS A 593 -5.04 -4.23 92.47
C LYS A 593 -5.81 -3.35 93.46
N THR A 594 -5.10 -2.71 94.39
CA THR A 594 -5.70 -1.97 95.51
C THR A 594 -5.11 -0.56 95.57
N TYR A 595 -6.00 0.42 95.82
CA TYR A 595 -5.73 1.84 96.05
C TYR A 595 -4.45 2.07 96.87
N PHE A 596 -3.49 2.83 96.32
CA PHE A 596 -2.22 3.13 97.00
C PHE A 596 -2.36 4.14 98.16
N GLY A 597 -3.53 4.75 98.36
CA GLY A 597 -3.72 5.74 99.42
C GLY A 597 -4.17 5.20 100.78
N ASP A 598 -4.77 4.00 100.85
CA ASP A 598 -5.37 3.48 102.11
C ASP A 598 -4.46 2.49 102.85
N ASN A 599 -3.38 2.02 102.21
CA ASN A 599 -2.40 1.12 102.81
C ASN A 599 -1.02 1.75 103.00
N ALA A 600 -0.90 3.07 102.87
CA ALA A 600 0.32 3.78 103.25
C ALA A 600 0.47 3.71 104.78
N GLN A 601 1.38 2.87 105.28
CA GLN A 601 1.75 2.85 106.69
C GLN A 601 2.81 3.92 106.98
N GLU A 602 2.96 4.28 108.25
CA GLU A 602 3.83 5.36 108.75
C GLU A 602 5.33 5.25 108.34
N ASN A 603 5.72 4.13 107.70
CA ASN A 603 7.08 3.86 107.21
C ASN A 603 7.17 3.66 105.68
N ASP A 604 6.13 3.97 104.91
CA ASP A 604 6.19 3.90 103.45
C ASP A 604 6.99 5.09 102.90
N TYR A 605 8.20 4.72 102.48
CA TYR A 605 9.33 5.55 102.11
C TYR A 605 8.97 6.56 101.01
N ILE A 606 8.99 7.85 101.34
CA ILE A 606 9.62 8.98 100.59
C ILE A 606 9.27 10.34 101.24
N GLN A 607 8.16 10.48 101.97
CA GLN A 607 7.71 11.82 102.42
C GLN A 607 7.98 12.20 103.89
N LYS A 608 8.33 11.27 104.79
CA LYS A 608 8.61 11.60 106.22
C LYS A 608 10.04 12.12 106.49
N GLN A 609 11.01 11.84 105.62
CA GLN A 609 12.40 12.32 105.80
C GLN A 609 12.59 13.84 105.58
N TYR A 610 11.60 14.52 104.99
CA TYR A 610 11.66 15.97 104.75
C TYR A 610 11.00 16.78 105.89
N ALA A 611 10.04 16.22 106.61
CA ALA A 611 9.33 16.90 107.70
C ALA A 611 10.03 16.75 109.07
N ASP A 612 10.67 15.60 109.36
CA ASP A 612 11.28 15.35 110.68
C ASP A 612 12.67 16.00 110.87
N LYS A 613 13.22 16.72 109.88
CA LYS A 613 14.50 17.46 109.98
C LYS A 613 14.37 18.94 110.35
N GLN A 614 13.17 19.52 110.34
CA GLN A 614 12.97 20.94 110.68
C GLN A 614 12.88 21.22 112.20
N HIS A 615 12.78 20.21 113.08
CA HIS A 615 12.37 20.41 114.50
C HIS A 615 13.31 19.80 115.58
N SER A 616 14.59 19.49 115.31
CA SER A 616 15.49 18.84 116.29
C SER A 616 16.53 19.73 116.99
N TYR A 617 16.32 21.04 117.13
CA TYR A 617 17.32 21.97 117.70
C TYR A 617 16.88 22.62 119.03
N SER A 618 17.79 22.71 120.01
CA SER A 618 17.60 23.40 121.30
C SER A 618 18.18 24.83 121.23
N THR A 619 17.38 25.83 121.59
CA THR A 619 17.82 27.24 121.71
C THR A 619 18.50 27.53 123.06
N LYS A 620 18.50 26.57 123.98
CA LYS A 620 19.21 26.68 125.26
C LYS A 620 20.67 26.30 125.08
N GLU A 621 21.55 27.02 125.78
CA GLU A 621 22.96 26.66 125.82
C GLU A 621 23.15 25.40 126.67
N GLU A 622 23.78 24.40 126.08
CA GLU A 622 24.01 23.09 126.71
C GLU A 622 25.51 22.77 126.75
N LEU A 623 25.97 22.20 127.86
CA LEU A 623 27.34 21.71 128.00
C LEU A 623 27.44 20.36 127.27
N THR A 624 28.25 20.28 126.22
CA THR A 624 28.36 19.08 125.35
C THR A 624 29.18 17.94 125.95
N GLY A 625 29.77 18.14 127.13
CA GLY A 625 30.73 17.23 127.75
C GLY A 625 32.11 17.19 127.08
N GLY A 626 32.27 17.77 125.89
CA GLY A 626 33.54 17.90 125.20
C GLY A 626 34.45 18.99 125.80
N LYS A 627 35.77 18.79 125.66
CA LYS A 627 36.79 19.82 125.93
C LYS A 627 37.49 20.18 124.63
N TRP A 628 37.82 21.47 124.47
CA TRP A 628 38.57 21.97 123.32
C TRP A 628 40.05 22.21 123.66
N ILE A 629 40.84 22.60 122.66
CA ILE A 629 42.27 22.93 122.81
C ILE A 629 42.45 23.89 123.99
N ASN A 630 43.37 23.55 124.92
CA ASN A 630 43.62 24.18 126.23
C ASN A 630 42.64 23.84 127.38
N GLY A 631 41.85 22.78 127.25
CA GLY A 631 41.06 22.20 128.36
C GLY A 631 39.77 22.94 128.71
N LYS A 632 39.37 23.91 127.88
CA LYS A 632 38.12 24.67 128.05
C LYS A 632 36.89 23.82 127.69
N PRO A 633 35.79 23.90 128.47
CA PRO A 633 34.54 23.21 128.16
C PRO A 633 33.89 23.75 126.89
N VAL A 634 33.20 22.84 126.18
CA VAL A 634 32.49 23.15 124.93
C VAL A 634 30.98 23.26 125.18
N TYR A 635 30.42 24.38 124.75
CA TYR A 635 28.99 24.66 124.80
C TYR A 635 28.39 24.57 123.40
N LYS A 636 27.15 24.07 123.31
CA LYS A 636 26.36 24.03 122.08
C LYS A 636 25.11 24.86 122.28
N LYS A 637 24.82 25.77 121.34
CA LYS A 637 23.59 26.55 121.30
C LYS A 637 23.19 26.79 119.85
N THR A 638 21.88 26.77 119.60
CA THR A 638 21.30 27.07 118.28
C THR A 638 20.67 28.45 118.26
N LEU A 639 21.08 29.26 117.29
CA LEU A 639 20.39 30.47 116.88
C LEU A 639 19.36 30.13 115.81
N TYR A 640 18.11 30.53 116.03
CA TYR A 640 17.06 30.46 115.04
C TYR A 640 16.54 31.87 114.77
N LEU A 641 16.46 32.23 113.49
CA LEU A 641 15.86 33.48 113.02
C LEU A 641 14.86 33.13 111.91
N ASP A 642 13.60 33.51 112.12
CA ASP A 642 12.55 33.44 111.09
C ASP A 642 12.69 34.56 110.04
N GLN A 643 13.51 35.57 110.35
CA GLN A 643 13.92 36.62 109.44
C GLN A 643 15.29 37.18 109.84
N ILE A 644 16.18 37.41 108.87
CA ILE A 644 17.49 38.04 109.13
C ILE A 644 17.52 39.50 108.66
N PRO A 645 18.46 40.34 109.14
CA PRO A 645 18.57 41.73 108.71
C PRO A 645 18.76 41.84 107.20
N ARG A 646 18.19 42.90 106.59
CA ARG A 646 18.32 43.19 105.15
C ARG A 646 19.77 43.24 104.67
N THR A 647 20.71 43.64 105.53
CA THR A 647 22.15 43.73 105.22
C THR A 647 22.82 42.37 105.08
N GLY A 648 22.20 41.27 105.55
CA GLY A 648 22.82 39.95 105.58
C GLY A 648 23.84 39.76 106.71
N GLU A 649 24.02 40.78 107.56
CA GLU A 649 24.90 40.75 108.74
C GLU A 649 24.08 40.42 109.99
N ILE A 650 24.42 39.32 110.66
CA ILE A 650 23.79 38.83 111.87
C ILE A 650 24.77 39.02 113.03
N ASP A 651 24.41 39.84 114.03
CA ASP A 651 25.22 40.07 115.23
C ASP A 651 25.14 38.86 116.18
N LEU A 652 26.27 38.20 116.39
CA LEU A 652 26.36 37.04 117.28
C LEU A 652 26.62 37.42 118.73
N LYS A 653 27.05 38.66 119.05
CA LYS A 653 27.32 39.07 120.44
C LYS A 653 26.09 39.03 121.33
N THR A 654 24.93 39.33 120.75
CA THR A 654 23.66 39.34 121.49
C THR A 654 23.29 37.92 121.96
N GLU A 655 23.53 36.92 121.11
CA GLU A 655 23.12 35.54 121.38
C GLU A 655 24.24 34.68 122.00
N PHE A 656 25.50 35.08 121.80
CA PHE A 656 26.69 34.38 122.26
C PHE A 656 27.68 35.35 122.94
N PRO A 657 27.31 35.99 124.06
CA PRO A 657 28.07 37.11 124.65
C PRO A 657 29.48 36.72 125.12
N ASP A 658 29.66 35.48 125.58
CA ASP A 658 30.93 34.97 126.11
C ASP A 658 31.77 34.23 125.08
N LEU A 659 31.38 34.21 123.79
CA LEU A 659 32.05 33.43 122.77
C LEU A 659 33.53 33.82 122.60
N GLU A 660 34.42 32.84 122.77
CA GLU A 660 35.86 33.01 122.57
C GLU A 660 36.34 32.34 121.27
N THR A 661 36.07 31.04 121.13
CA THR A 661 36.48 30.25 119.96
C THR A 661 35.35 29.36 119.48
N ILE A 662 35.02 29.47 118.20
CA ILE A 662 34.10 28.58 117.48
C ILE A 662 34.85 27.30 117.13
N ILE A 663 34.27 26.16 117.49
CA ILE A 663 34.83 24.83 117.31
C ILE A 663 34.26 24.19 116.04
N SER A 664 32.94 24.23 115.92
CA SER A 664 32.19 23.72 114.79
C SER A 664 30.94 24.56 114.58
N ASN A 665 30.43 24.52 113.36
CA ASN A 665 29.16 25.15 112.99
C ASN A 665 28.34 24.19 112.14
N GLU A 666 27.04 24.14 112.41
CA GLU A 666 26.05 23.47 111.58
C GLU A 666 24.97 24.48 111.23
N MET A 667 24.65 24.61 109.95
CA MET A 667 23.72 25.63 109.48
C MET A 667 22.74 25.06 108.48
N PHE A 668 21.49 25.52 108.61
CA PHE A 668 20.40 25.24 107.69
C PHE A 668 19.70 26.54 107.32
N THR A 669 19.35 26.68 106.05
CA THR A 669 18.64 27.85 105.54
C THR A 669 17.61 27.44 104.51
N GLU A 670 16.41 28.02 104.63
CA GLU A 670 15.38 27.99 103.60
C GLU A 670 15.17 29.39 103.04
N TRP A 671 15.29 29.50 101.73
CA TRP A 671 15.24 30.75 101.00
C TRP A 671 14.25 30.62 99.85
N TYR A 672 12.99 30.94 100.16
CA TYR A 672 11.87 30.72 99.24
C TYR A 672 11.95 31.61 98.00
N ASP A 673 12.47 32.84 98.14
CA ASP A 673 12.67 33.77 97.02
C ASP A 673 13.61 33.20 95.95
N LEU A 674 14.63 32.43 96.36
CA LEU A 674 15.50 31.68 95.45
C LEU A 674 15.03 30.23 95.21
N LYS A 675 13.88 29.83 95.77
CA LYS A 675 13.34 28.46 95.76
C LYS A 675 14.41 27.42 96.13
N THR A 676 15.20 27.71 97.17
CA THR A 676 16.29 26.84 97.59
C THR A 676 16.34 26.60 99.09
N ALA A 677 16.77 25.41 99.47
CA ALA A 677 17.13 25.05 100.83
C ALA A 677 18.51 24.39 100.78
N PHE A 678 19.40 24.76 101.71
CA PHE A 678 20.74 24.19 101.77
C PHE A 678 21.27 24.12 103.21
N ALA A 679 22.28 23.27 103.38
CA ALA A 679 23.01 23.09 104.62
C ALA A 679 24.50 23.35 104.40
N GLY A 680 25.12 24.09 105.31
CA GLY A 680 26.53 24.46 105.26
C GLY A 680 26.82 25.83 104.64
N ASN A 681 28.10 26.22 104.63
CA ASN A 681 28.54 27.61 104.46
C ASN A 681 28.61 28.09 103.00
N GLN A 682 28.23 27.25 102.04
CA GLN A 682 28.24 27.58 100.62
C GLN A 682 27.08 26.89 99.89
N TRP A 683 26.44 27.62 98.97
CA TRP A 683 25.46 27.04 98.05
C TRP A 683 25.83 27.29 96.60
N ARG A 684 26.02 26.20 95.83
CA ARG A 684 26.31 26.19 94.38
C ARG A 684 27.37 27.21 93.92
N THR A 685 28.30 27.59 94.80
CA THR A 685 29.30 28.66 94.54
C THR A 685 28.67 30.03 94.23
N LYS A 686 27.45 30.29 94.70
CA LYS A 686 26.70 31.54 94.48
C LYS A 686 26.40 32.32 95.74
N ALA A 687 26.25 31.68 96.89
CA ALA A 687 26.13 32.34 98.20
C ALA A 687 27.26 31.87 99.12
N TYR A 688 27.92 32.81 99.77
CA TYR A 688 28.92 32.58 100.81
C TYR A 688 28.37 33.01 102.16
N ILE A 689 28.62 32.19 103.18
CA ILE A 689 28.33 32.56 104.56
C ILE A 689 29.63 32.52 105.35
N THR A 690 30.05 33.67 105.81
CA THR A 690 31.25 33.85 106.62
C THR A 690 30.85 33.95 108.07
N ILE A 691 31.39 33.09 108.93
CA ILE A 691 31.11 33.07 110.36
C ILE A 691 32.36 33.53 111.11
N GLU A 692 32.24 34.66 111.79
CA GLU A 692 33.28 35.21 112.66
C GLU A 692 32.84 35.17 114.12
N ARG A 693 33.72 35.54 115.05
CA ARG A 693 33.43 35.52 116.49
C ARG A 693 32.28 36.45 116.89
N GLU A 694 32.11 37.54 116.13
CA GLU A 694 31.20 38.62 116.47
C GLU A 694 29.99 38.69 115.56
N MET A 695 30.07 38.13 114.35
CA MET A 695 29.02 38.25 113.34
C MET A 695 29.02 37.06 112.36
N ALA A 696 27.86 36.78 111.78
CA ALA A 696 27.72 35.95 110.59
C ALA A 696 27.26 36.81 109.41
N ILE A 697 27.95 36.71 108.28
CA ILE A 697 27.71 37.53 107.08
C ILE A 697 27.28 36.61 105.94
N ILE A 698 26.17 36.93 105.30
CA ILE A 698 25.66 36.23 104.11
C ILE A 698 25.84 37.12 102.89
N GLU A 699 26.54 36.61 101.87
CA GLU A 699 26.81 37.33 100.62
C GLU A 699 26.42 36.49 99.40
N LEU A 700 25.55 37.04 98.55
CA LEU A 700 25.19 36.48 97.25
C LEU A 700 26.08 37.09 96.16
N LEU A 701 26.89 36.25 95.51
CA LEU A 701 27.76 36.63 94.40
C LEU A 701 26.96 37.27 93.26
N ASN A 702 27.52 38.36 92.70
CA ASN A 702 26.98 39.13 91.58
C ASN A 702 25.64 39.84 91.85
N VAL A 703 25.22 39.99 93.12
CA VAL A 703 24.04 40.78 93.51
C VAL A 703 24.37 41.64 94.75
N PRO A 704 25.14 42.73 94.60
CA PRO A 704 25.72 43.47 95.73
C PRO A 704 24.74 44.23 96.65
N ASP A 705 23.43 44.20 96.39
CA ASP A 705 22.40 44.86 97.22
C ASP A 705 21.17 43.95 97.44
N TYR A 706 21.38 42.64 97.56
CA TYR A 706 20.28 41.70 97.80
C TYR A 706 19.61 41.96 99.16
N ASP A 707 18.28 41.88 99.21
CA ASP A 707 17.51 42.02 100.44
C ASP A 707 17.40 40.68 101.17
N TYR A 708 18.34 40.43 102.08
CA TYR A 708 18.44 39.15 102.79
C TYR A 708 17.30 38.91 103.81
N SER A 709 16.47 39.93 104.08
CA SER A 709 15.27 39.76 104.92
C SER A 709 14.21 38.84 104.31
N ARG A 710 14.42 38.40 103.07
CA ARG A 710 13.60 37.41 102.36
C ARG A 710 13.97 35.96 102.68
N ILE A 711 15.03 35.72 103.45
CA ILE A 711 15.35 34.38 103.94
C ILE A 711 14.32 34.03 105.02
N ASN A 712 13.57 32.94 104.78
CA ASN A 712 12.38 32.58 105.56
C ASN A 712 12.71 31.81 106.84
N SER A 713 13.89 31.18 106.90
CA SER A 713 14.36 30.44 108.06
C SER A 713 15.86 30.32 107.99
N PHE A 714 16.53 30.78 109.05
CA PHE A 714 17.97 30.66 109.25
C PHE A 714 18.24 30.01 110.61
N THR A 715 18.89 28.86 110.59
CA THR A 715 19.30 28.13 111.78
C THR A 715 20.80 27.98 111.78
N LEU A 716 21.47 28.48 112.82
CA LEU A 716 22.91 28.34 113.04
C LEU A 716 23.18 27.72 114.41
N THR A 717 23.69 26.50 114.42
CA THR A 717 24.15 25.80 115.62
C THR A 717 25.65 25.96 115.74
N LEU A 718 26.11 26.53 116.86
CA LEU A 718 27.54 26.68 117.16
C LEU A 718 27.93 25.79 118.32
N GLU A 719 29.08 25.13 118.19
CA GLU A 719 29.84 24.62 119.32
C GLU A 719 31.01 25.59 119.58
N TYR A 720 31.13 26.09 120.81
CA TYR A 720 32.10 27.13 121.14
C TYR A 720 32.64 27.00 122.58
N THR A 721 33.77 27.65 122.81
CA THR A 721 34.34 27.89 124.15
C THR A 721 34.02 29.31 124.61
N LYS A 722 33.98 29.51 125.93
CA LYS A 722 33.77 30.81 126.55
C LYS A 722 35.08 31.47 126.98
N LYS A 723 35.10 32.81 126.99
CA LYS A 723 36.24 33.64 127.42
C LYS A 723 36.72 33.27 128.81
#